data_AF-A0A418NLE8-F1
#
_entry.id   AF-A0A418NLE8-F1
#
_cell.length_a   1.000
_cell.length_b   1.000
_cell.length_c   1.000
_cell.angle_alpha   90.00
_cell.angle_beta   90.00
_cell.angle_gamma   90.00
#
_symmetry.space_group_name_H-M   'P 1'
#
loop_
_entity.id
_entity.type
_entity.pdbx_description
1 polymer ?
#
loop_
_entity_poly.entity_id
_entity_poly.type
_entity_poly.pdbx_seq_one_letter_code
_entity_poly.pdbx_strand_id
1 'polypeptide(L)'
;MNKDDEIEPRLGRMRGPGKPKGKKYLHRVLAAANLARGGSGAPARRGRFDGSRMGRGAAAGRMLASRDATSAFRQRRVIIKSRIVKLGGKGAAAAQAHLRYVERDGTTRDGERGRLYGAETDKVDGKTFLERGAGDRHQFRFIVSPEDGAEYEDLKPLTRRLMTRMEEDLGTKLDWVAVDHFNTGHPHTHIILRGRDDRGKDLIIARDYLTSGMRERAAELVDLDLGPRTENEIKARLRAEVEQERFTSIDQSLLREADADGMVGAAGRNAFEQSLRMGRLRKLERLRLAEPVRNTGWRLDPNLADTLRRMGERGDIIRTMQRGFAARGTTPALADQAIYDPGASDARPLIGRVVERGFADELNDRHYLLVEATDGRSYYAAIGKGENVDPLESGAIVRIEPVSRSPRQADRTIAEVAAANGGRYDVDAHMAFDSRATEAFVQSHVRRLEAIRRLTGGVERRPDGSWIIAPDHLDHASAYEAAKAGDRPVAVEVLSSEPLEKLIEGDAATWLDSELAAKEPEALRDAGFGRATRDALARRRRWLLAEGLAQEEGGRFELRKGAIAALRRRELLRLGSELGRELGKPFAEADTGSAISGIYRRRVDGLGGRYALVETSKEFTLVPWRPVLGRHAGKNVSGVMRDGPISWTFGRGRSGPGIS
;
A
#
# COMPACT_ATOMS: atom_id res chain seq x y z
N MET A 1 -13.88 -60.53 68.96
CA MET A 1 -12.70 -61.15 68.29
C MET A 1 -12.91 -61.04 66.79
N ASN A 2 -12.01 -60.72 65.88
CA ASN A 2 -10.70 -60.02 65.82
C ASN A 2 -10.61 -59.52 64.35
N LYS A 3 -9.93 -58.43 63.97
CA LYS A 3 -9.06 -57.45 64.67
C LYS A 3 -9.14 -56.11 63.90
N ASP A 4 -8.46 -55.06 64.37
CA ASP A 4 -8.16 -53.89 63.53
C ASP A 4 -7.12 -54.24 62.45
N ASP A 5 -7.34 -53.77 61.21
CA ASP A 5 -6.28 -53.52 60.24
C ASP A 5 -6.24 -52.00 59.97
N GLU A 6 -5.23 -51.34 60.55
CA GLU A 6 -5.03 -49.90 60.44
C GLU A 6 -4.77 -49.48 58.99
N ILE A 7 -5.51 -48.47 58.52
CA ILE A 7 -5.16 -47.78 57.27
C ILE A 7 -4.07 -46.76 57.60
N GLU A 8 -2.80 -47.12 57.37
CA GLU A 8 -1.69 -46.15 57.33
C GLU A 8 -1.65 -45.43 55.95
N PRO A 9 -2.06 -44.16 55.83
CA PRO A 9 -1.89 -43.40 54.60
C PRO A 9 -0.42 -43.01 54.38
N ARG A 10 0.30 -43.81 53.58
CA ARG A 10 1.65 -43.46 53.14
C ARG A 10 1.66 -42.20 52.27
N LEU A 11 1.98 -41.05 52.88
CA LEU A 11 2.30 -39.82 52.17
C LEU A 11 3.52 -40.04 51.28
N GLY A 12 3.30 -40.03 49.96
CA GLY A 12 4.36 -40.18 48.96
C GLY A 12 5.38 -39.04 49.05
N ARG A 13 6.67 -39.37 49.08
CA ARG A 13 7.78 -38.39 49.15
C ARG A 13 7.67 -37.35 48.04
N MET A 14 7.69 -36.07 48.42
CA MET A 14 7.88 -34.97 47.47
C MET A 14 9.29 -35.04 46.86
N ARG A 15 9.36 -34.79 45.55
CA ARG A 15 10.57 -34.59 44.72
C ARG A 15 11.48 -35.83 44.53
N GLY A 16 11.24 -36.53 43.43
CA GLY A 16 12.20 -37.41 42.75
C GLY A 16 11.81 -37.56 41.27
N PRO A 17 12.76 -37.57 40.30
CA PRO A 17 12.44 -37.63 38.88
C PRO A 17 11.95 -39.03 38.47
N GLY A 18 10.71 -39.12 37.98
CA GLY A 18 10.11 -40.40 37.59
C GLY A 18 10.67 -40.95 36.27
N LYS A 19 10.99 -42.25 36.24
CA LYS A 19 11.27 -43.01 35.00
C LYS A 19 10.11 -42.90 33.99
N PRO A 20 10.38 -42.88 32.68
CA PRO A 20 9.32 -42.77 31.67
C PRO A 20 8.40 -44.00 31.68
N LYS A 21 7.09 -43.77 31.80
CA LYS A 21 6.08 -44.84 31.75
C LYS A 21 6.05 -45.47 30.35
N GLY A 22 6.07 -46.81 30.31
CA GLY A 22 5.85 -47.58 29.08
C GLY A 22 4.49 -47.28 28.44
N LYS A 23 4.42 -47.34 27.10
CA LYS A 23 3.21 -47.02 26.34
C LYS A 23 2.05 -47.95 26.75
N LYS A 24 0.89 -47.36 27.08
CA LYS A 24 -0.33 -48.08 27.50
C LYS A 24 -0.80 -49.06 26.42
N TYR A 25 -1.42 -50.17 26.84
CA TYR A 25 -1.91 -51.27 25.99
C TYR A 25 -2.69 -50.82 24.74
N LEU A 26 -3.60 -49.85 24.89
CA LEU A 26 -4.38 -49.25 23.79
C LEU A 26 -3.50 -48.76 22.61
N HIS A 27 -2.31 -48.25 22.91
CA HIS A 27 -1.37 -47.74 21.92
C HIS A 27 -0.63 -48.85 21.15
N ARG A 28 -0.56 -50.08 21.71
CA ARG A 28 -0.11 -51.28 20.99
C ARG A 28 -1.21 -51.84 20.09
N VAL A 29 -2.46 -51.85 20.56
CA VAL A 29 -3.62 -52.27 19.77
C VAL A 29 -3.80 -51.39 18.53
N LEU A 30 -3.71 -50.06 18.68
CA LEU A 30 -3.75 -49.13 17.54
C LEU A 30 -2.55 -49.29 16.58
N ALA A 31 -1.36 -49.63 17.09
CA ALA A 31 -0.20 -49.90 16.25
C ALA A 31 -0.36 -51.20 15.43
N ALA A 32 -0.89 -52.26 16.05
CA ALA A 32 -1.19 -53.52 15.37
C ALA A 32 -2.29 -53.36 14.30
N ALA A 33 -3.36 -52.60 14.60
CA ALA A 33 -4.43 -52.29 13.65
C ALA A 33 -3.93 -51.49 12.43
N ASN A 34 -2.96 -50.60 12.61
CA ASN A 34 -2.32 -49.88 11.50
C ASN A 34 -1.37 -50.77 10.68
N LEU A 35 -0.66 -51.71 11.30
CA LEU A 35 0.19 -52.68 10.60
C LEU A 35 -0.63 -53.64 9.72
N ALA A 36 -1.77 -54.11 10.24
CA ALA A 36 -2.65 -55.05 9.54
C ALA A 36 -3.37 -54.45 8.31
N ARG A 37 -3.28 -53.14 8.08
CA ARG A 37 -3.99 -52.43 7.00
C ARG A 37 -3.17 -52.24 5.70
N GLY A 38 -2.00 -52.88 5.59
CA GLY A 38 -1.31 -53.07 4.29
C GLY A 38 -0.80 -51.81 3.59
N GLY A 39 -0.63 -50.69 4.29
CA GLY A 39 -0.13 -49.44 3.71
C GLY A 39 1.31 -49.13 4.15
N SER A 40 2.26 -49.17 3.22
CA SER A 40 3.61 -48.64 3.43
C SER A 40 3.54 -47.12 3.65
N GLY A 41 3.69 -46.70 4.91
CA GLY A 41 3.59 -45.29 5.28
C GLY A 41 4.70 -44.46 4.64
N ALA A 42 4.35 -43.63 3.65
CA ALA A 42 5.23 -42.57 3.16
C ALA A 42 5.72 -41.71 4.35
N PRO A 43 6.98 -41.24 4.33
CA PRO A 43 7.55 -40.54 5.48
C PRO A 43 6.72 -39.30 5.79
N ALA A 44 6.11 -39.29 6.98
CA ALA A 44 5.26 -38.19 7.42
C ALA A 44 6.08 -36.89 7.42
N ARG A 45 5.81 -36.01 6.45
CA ARG A 45 6.33 -34.64 6.43
C ARG A 45 6.08 -34.04 7.82
N ARG A 46 7.15 -33.67 8.54
CA ARG A 46 7.04 -32.94 9.80
C ARG A 46 6.13 -31.75 9.56
N GLY A 47 4.91 -31.81 10.13
CA GLY A 47 3.90 -30.79 9.90
C GLY A 47 4.43 -29.43 10.33
N ARG A 48 4.68 -28.54 9.37
CA ARG A 48 4.89 -27.13 9.67
C ARG A 48 3.63 -26.65 10.38
N PHE A 49 3.83 -26.00 11.53
CA PHE A 49 2.76 -25.34 12.28
C PHE A 49 2.12 -24.26 11.39
N ASP A 50 0.87 -24.48 11.00
CA ASP A 50 0.17 -23.74 9.95
C ASP A 50 -0.90 -22.75 10.48
N GLY A 51 -1.17 -22.80 11.78
CA GLY A 51 -2.19 -22.00 12.47
C GLY A 51 -3.63 -22.50 12.32
N SER A 52 -3.92 -23.56 11.54
CA SER A 52 -5.29 -24.04 11.25
C SER A 52 -6.08 -24.47 12.51
N ARG A 53 -5.36 -24.80 13.58
CA ARG A 53 -5.91 -25.25 14.87
C ARG A 53 -5.92 -24.17 15.96
N MET A 54 -5.48 -22.94 15.68
CA MET A 54 -5.47 -21.84 16.64
C MET A 54 -6.42 -20.71 16.23
N GLY A 55 -7.27 -20.31 17.16
CA GLY A 55 -8.23 -19.21 16.99
C GLY A 55 -9.68 -19.67 17.11
N ARG A 56 -10.55 -18.70 17.42
CA ARG A 56 -12.01 -18.83 17.43
C ARG A 56 -12.51 -19.13 16.01
N GLY A 57 -13.63 -19.86 15.87
CA GLY A 57 -14.20 -20.23 14.57
C GLY A 57 -13.53 -21.41 13.84
N ALA A 58 -12.50 -22.05 14.40
CA ALA A 58 -11.78 -23.14 13.73
C ALA A 58 -12.66 -24.37 13.37
N ALA A 59 -13.69 -24.67 14.18
CA ALA A 59 -14.63 -25.75 13.89
C ALA A 59 -15.60 -25.38 12.74
N ALA A 60 -16.23 -24.22 12.82
CA ALA A 60 -17.11 -23.69 11.77
C ALA A 60 -16.36 -23.53 10.44
N GLY A 61 -15.16 -22.96 10.46
CA GLY A 61 -14.33 -22.76 9.27
C GLY A 61 -14.02 -24.07 8.54
N ARG A 62 -13.72 -25.15 9.25
CA ARG A 62 -13.52 -26.48 8.64
C ARG A 62 -14.81 -27.09 8.08
N MET A 63 -15.92 -27.02 8.81
CA MET A 63 -17.21 -27.55 8.36
C MET A 63 -17.71 -26.84 7.09
N LEU A 64 -17.55 -25.53 7.04
CA LEU A 64 -17.92 -24.69 5.89
C LEU A 64 -16.98 -24.94 4.70
N ALA A 65 -15.67 -25.08 4.94
CA ALA A 65 -14.69 -25.40 3.90
C ALA A 65 -14.83 -26.82 3.30
N SER A 66 -15.56 -27.73 3.96
CA SER A 66 -15.80 -29.11 3.48
C SER A 66 -17.08 -29.29 2.65
N ARG A 67 -17.76 -28.21 2.25
CA ARG A 67 -18.98 -28.29 1.42
C ARG A 67 -18.68 -28.55 -0.06
N ASP A 68 -19.69 -29.10 -0.73
CA ASP A 68 -19.53 -29.86 -1.98
C ASP A 68 -19.15 -29.00 -3.20
N ALA A 69 -18.24 -29.50 -4.04
CA ALA A 69 -17.71 -28.78 -5.20
C ALA A 69 -18.78 -28.48 -6.27
N THR A 70 -19.94 -29.15 -6.22
CA THR A 70 -21.07 -28.94 -7.12
C THR A 70 -22.02 -27.82 -6.68
N SER A 71 -22.03 -27.41 -5.39
CA SER A 71 -22.86 -26.29 -4.92
C SER A 71 -22.37 -24.94 -5.43
N ALA A 72 -21.07 -24.82 -5.67
CA ALA A 72 -20.38 -23.60 -6.11
C ALA A 72 -20.90 -22.96 -7.41
N PHE A 73 -21.71 -23.68 -8.20
CA PHE A 73 -22.38 -23.14 -9.39
C PHE A 73 -23.79 -22.60 -9.12
N ARG A 74 -24.49 -23.11 -8.10
CA ARG A 74 -25.87 -22.73 -7.74
C ARG A 74 -25.94 -21.67 -6.64
N GLN A 75 -24.93 -21.60 -5.78
CA GLN A 75 -24.86 -20.59 -4.73
C GLN A 75 -24.47 -19.22 -5.29
N ARG A 76 -25.08 -18.17 -4.75
CA ARG A 76 -24.68 -16.77 -4.93
C ARG A 76 -23.24 -16.59 -4.43
N ARG A 77 -22.45 -15.82 -5.17
CA ARG A 77 -21.02 -15.65 -4.89
C ARG A 77 -20.77 -14.38 -4.11
N VAL A 78 -19.98 -14.47 -3.05
CA VAL A 78 -19.43 -13.32 -2.32
C VAL A 78 -17.91 -13.39 -2.36
N ILE A 79 -17.27 -12.26 -2.66
CA ILE A 79 -15.83 -12.09 -2.52
C ILE A 79 -15.59 -11.42 -1.16
N ILE A 80 -14.76 -12.02 -0.33
CA ILE A 80 -14.30 -11.40 0.92
C ILE A 80 -12.79 -11.26 0.89
N LYS A 81 -12.31 -10.02 0.92
CA LYS A 81 -10.89 -9.71 1.13
C LYS A 81 -10.68 -9.44 2.61
N SER A 82 -9.70 -10.08 3.25
CA SER A 82 -9.42 -9.93 4.69
C SER A 82 -7.95 -9.55 4.95
N ARG A 83 -7.72 -8.65 5.91
CA ARG A 83 -6.37 -8.23 6.34
C ARG A 83 -6.30 -7.98 7.84
N ILE A 84 -5.19 -8.41 8.43
CA ILE A 84 -4.83 -8.08 9.81
C ILE A 84 -3.86 -6.90 9.79
N VAL A 85 -4.26 -5.78 10.37
CA VAL A 85 -3.44 -4.55 10.47
C VAL A 85 -2.92 -4.39 11.89
N LYS A 86 -1.60 -4.42 12.08
CA LYS A 86 -0.96 -4.17 13.38
C LYS A 86 -1.01 -2.67 13.69
N LEU A 87 -1.40 -2.31 14.91
CA LEU A 87 -1.63 -0.90 15.29
C LEU A 87 -0.42 -0.22 15.95
N GLY A 88 0.62 -1.00 16.31
CA GLY A 88 1.85 -0.46 16.89
C GLY A 88 2.63 0.50 15.98
N GLY A 89 3.38 1.43 16.57
CA GLY A 89 4.18 2.41 15.85
C GLY A 89 3.32 3.38 15.03
N LYS A 90 3.48 3.39 13.70
CA LYS A 90 2.62 4.19 12.79
C LYS A 90 1.20 3.62 12.62
N GLY A 91 0.95 2.38 13.05
CA GLY A 91 -0.29 1.66 12.70
C GLY A 91 -1.58 2.37 13.09
N ALA A 92 -1.61 3.03 14.26
CA ALA A 92 -2.75 3.81 14.71
C ALA A 92 -3.07 5.02 13.80
N ALA A 93 -2.05 5.77 13.37
CA ALA A 93 -2.23 6.90 12.44
C ALA A 93 -2.71 6.42 11.06
N ALA A 94 -2.18 5.29 10.58
CA ALA A 94 -2.64 4.65 9.34
C ALA A 94 -4.07 4.09 9.45
N ALA A 95 -4.50 3.65 10.64
CA ALA A 95 -5.89 3.27 10.90
C ALA A 95 -6.83 4.47 10.84
N GLN A 96 -6.46 5.60 11.45
CA GLN A 96 -7.22 6.85 11.41
C GLN A 96 -7.28 7.47 10.00
N ALA A 97 -6.19 7.38 9.23
CA ALA A 97 -6.17 7.86 7.85
C ALA A 97 -7.09 7.01 6.95
N HIS A 98 -7.02 5.68 7.07
CA HIS A 98 -7.89 4.77 6.33
C HIS A 98 -9.36 4.99 6.69
N LEU A 99 -9.75 5.01 7.97
CA LEU A 99 -11.15 5.15 8.38
C LEU A 99 -11.80 6.43 7.80
N ARG A 100 -11.08 7.55 7.84
CA ARG A 100 -11.52 8.83 7.24
C ARG A 100 -11.63 8.77 5.71
N TYR A 101 -10.82 7.95 5.05
CA TYR A 101 -10.92 7.76 3.61
C TYR A 101 -12.13 6.91 3.25
N VAL A 102 -12.33 5.76 3.91
CA VAL A 102 -13.45 4.86 3.57
C VAL A 102 -14.81 5.54 3.79
N GLU A 103 -14.91 6.44 4.77
CA GLU A 103 -16.08 7.32 5.01
C GLU A 103 -16.16 8.55 4.07
N ARG A 104 -15.06 8.92 3.40
CA ARG A 104 -15.08 9.96 2.34
C ARG A 104 -15.58 9.39 1.02
N ASP A 105 -15.06 8.23 0.64
CA ASP A 105 -15.32 7.62 -0.66
C ASP A 105 -16.52 6.67 -0.64
N GLY A 106 -17.03 6.29 0.54
CA GLY A 106 -18.30 5.58 0.65
C GLY A 106 -19.45 6.42 0.11
N THR A 107 -20.35 5.78 -0.62
CA THR A 107 -21.59 6.40 -1.11
C THR A 107 -22.75 5.43 -0.99
N THR A 108 -23.93 5.97 -0.70
CA THR A 108 -25.20 5.24 -0.82
C THR A 108 -25.52 4.98 -2.29
N ARG A 109 -26.55 4.16 -2.56
CA ARG A 109 -27.08 3.89 -3.89
C ARG A 109 -27.53 5.17 -4.62
N ASP A 110 -28.04 6.14 -3.87
CA ASP A 110 -28.50 7.45 -4.39
C ASP A 110 -27.36 8.46 -4.63
N GLY A 111 -26.10 8.05 -4.40
CA GLY A 111 -24.92 8.91 -4.54
C GLY A 111 -24.67 9.86 -3.37
N GLU A 112 -25.46 9.78 -2.29
CA GLU A 112 -25.14 10.51 -1.06
C GLU A 112 -23.86 9.97 -0.41
N ARG A 113 -23.19 10.80 0.39
CA ARG A 113 -21.99 10.38 1.11
C ARG A 113 -22.31 9.35 2.19
N GLY A 114 -21.64 8.20 2.10
CA GLY A 114 -21.71 7.12 3.07
C GLY A 114 -21.29 7.57 4.47
N ARG A 115 -21.84 6.90 5.48
CA ARG A 115 -21.57 7.15 6.90
C ARG A 115 -21.18 5.85 7.57
N LEU A 116 -20.30 5.93 8.57
CA LEU A 116 -19.97 4.77 9.38
C LEU A 116 -21.21 4.31 10.16
N TYR A 117 -21.55 3.03 10.05
CA TYR A 117 -22.57 2.36 10.85
C TYR A 117 -21.95 1.25 11.70
N GLY A 118 -22.69 0.74 12.68
CA GLY A 118 -22.31 -0.40 13.50
C GLY A 118 -23.47 -1.38 13.67
N ALA A 119 -23.33 -2.30 14.62
CA ALA A 119 -24.34 -3.33 14.92
C ALA A 119 -25.74 -2.72 15.11
N GLU A 120 -25.88 -1.76 16.04
CA GLU A 120 -27.18 -1.22 16.45
C GLU A 120 -27.50 0.18 15.89
N THR A 121 -26.54 0.88 15.29
CA THR A 121 -26.74 2.28 14.83
C THR A 121 -26.30 2.50 13.38
N ASP A 122 -27.08 3.30 12.64
CA ASP A 122 -26.78 3.73 11.27
C ASP A 122 -25.77 4.91 11.19
N LYS A 123 -25.34 5.41 12.36
CA LYS A 123 -24.31 6.44 12.48
C LYS A 123 -23.42 6.14 13.69
N VAL A 124 -22.11 6.09 13.46
CA VAL A 124 -21.07 5.94 14.47
C VAL A 124 -20.02 7.01 14.22
N ASP A 125 -19.55 7.70 15.27
CA ASP A 125 -18.37 8.56 15.14
C ASP A 125 -17.09 7.71 15.05
N GLY A 126 -16.40 7.83 13.92
CA GLY A 126 -15.14 7.13 13.67
C GLY A 126 -14.03 7.51 14.65
N LYS A 127 -14.04 8.72 15.23
CA LYS A 127 -13.06 9.13 16.25
C LYS A 127 -13.29 8.33 17.54
N THR A 128 -14.52 8.28 18.05
CA THR A 128 -14.92 7.51 19.23
C THR A 128 -14.61 6.01 19.05
N PHE A 129 -14.81 5.43 17.86
CA PHE A 129 -14.41 4.04 17.58
C PHE A 129 -12.88 3.82 17.71
N LEU A 130 -12.07 4.73 17.14
CA LEU A 130 -10.60 4.64 17.23
C LEU A 130 -10.09 4.86 18.66
N GLU A 131 -10.75 5.70 19.44
CA GLU A 131 -10.45 5.92 20.86
C GLU A 131 -10.74 4.66 21.69
N ARG A 132 -11.86 3.95 21.45
CA ARG A 132 -12.10 2.63 22.05
C ARG A 132 -11.01 1.62 21.68
N GLY A 133 -10.51 1.68 20.44
CA GLY A 133 -9.41 0.85 19.92
C GLY A 133 -8.01 1.22 20.40
N ALA A 134 -7.85 2.24 21.26
CA ALA A 134 -6.55 2.64 21.77
C ALA A 134 -5.88 1.51 22.57
N GLY A 135 -4.69 1.09 22.14
CA GLY A 135 -3.96 -0.01 22.76
C GLY A 135 -4.41 -1.41 22.31
N ASP A 136 -5.24 -1.54 21.28
CA ASP A 136 -5.42 -2.82 20.58
C ASP A 136 -4.12 -3.20 19.84
N ARG A 137 -3.73 -4.48 19.87
CA ARG A 137 -2.52 -4.94 19.16
C ARG A 137 -2.67 -4.85 17.64
N HIS A 138 -3.89 -5.10 17.17
CA HIS A 138 -4.24 -5.20 15.76
C HIS A 138 -5.73 -4.90 15.56
N GLN A 139 -6.14 -4.74 14.31
CA GLN A 139 -7.53 -4.75 13.85
C GLN A 139 -7.65 -5.64 12.62
N PHE A 140 -8.85 -6.14 12.35
CA PHE A 140 -9.20 -6.80 11.11
C PHE A 140 -9.89 -5.80 10.18
N ARG A 141 -9.57 -5.88 8.89
CA ARG A 141 -10.28 -5.17 7.83
C ARG A 141 -10.85 -6.20 6.86
N PHE A 142 -12.12 -6.05 6.53
CA PHE A 142 -12.81 -6.87 5.54
C PHE A 142 -13.38 -5.98 4.46
N ILE A 143 -13.34 -6.45 3.22
CA ILE A 143 -14.12 -5.91 2.11
C ILE A 143 -15.03 -7.04 1.67
N VAL A 144 -16.34 -6.85 1.80
CA VAL A 144 -17.38 -7.84 1.49
C VAL A 144 -18.12 -7.39 0.24
N SER A 145 -17.93 -8.11 -0.87
CA SER A 145 -18.48 -7.78 -2.18
C SER A 145 -19.34 -8.95 -2.70
N PRO A 146 -20.66 -8.91 -2.53
CA PRO A 146 -21.56 -9.82 -3.23
C PRO A 146 -21.47 -9.60 -4.75
N GLU A 147 -21.41 -10.67 -5.53
CA GLU A 147 -21.37 -10.56 -7.01
C GLU A 147 -22.64 -9.88 -7.54
N ASP A 148 -23.78 -10.20 -6.92
CA ASP A 148 -25.11 -9.67 -7.21
C ASP A 148 -25.46 -8.48 -6.29
N GLY A 149 -24.44 -7.75 -5.78
CA GLY A 149 -24.61 -6.66 -4.81
C GLY A 149 -25.41 -5.45 -5.30
N ALA A 150 -25.61 -5.31 -6.62
CA ALA A 150 -26.44 -4.26 -7.21
C ALA A 150 -27.95 -4.49 -7.05
N GLU A 151 -28.37 -5.72 -6.73
CA GLU A 151 -29.78 -6.02 -6.44
C GLU A 151 -30.21 -5.49 -5.05
N TYR A 152 -29.26 -5.14 -4.18
CA TYR A 152 -29.53 -4.56 -2.87
C TYR A 152 -29.73 -3.05 -2.94
N GLU A 153 -30.78 -2.53 -2.30
CA GLU A 153 -30.94 -1.09 -2.04
C GLU A 153 -29.98 -0.61 -0.93
N ASP A 154 -29.82 -1.41 0.13
CA ASP A 154 -28.91 -1.17 1.25
C ASP A 154 -28.16 -2.47 1.61
N LEU A 155 -26.86 -2.39 1.87
CA LEU A 155 -26.01 -3.52 2.29
C LEU A 155 -25.94 -3.67 3.82
N LYS A 156 -26.35 -2.66 4.61
CA LYS A 156 -26.37 -2.73 6.09
C LYS A 156 -27.07 -3.98 6.65
N PRO A 157 -28.24 -4.43 6.15
CA PRO A 157 -28.92 -5.61 6.70
C PRO A 157 -28.12 -6.91 6.44
N LEU A 158 -27.51 -7.04 5.27
CA LEU A 158 -26.62 -8.16 4.94
C LEU A 158 -25.39 -8.16 5.85
N THR A 159 -24.72 -7.00 5.99
CA THR A 159 -23.53 -6.85 6.84
C THR A 159 -23.82 -7.12 8.31
N ARG A 160 -24.92 -6.60 8.87
CA ARG A 160 -25.32 -6.86 10.26
C ARG A 160 -25.51 -8.35 10.52
N ARG A 161 -26.27 -9.05 9.67
CA ARG A 161 -26.50 -10.50 9.80
C ARG A 161 -25.20 -11.30 9.63
N LEU A 162 -24.32 -10.91 8.73
CA LEU A 162 -22.99 -11.52 8.57
C LEU A 162 -22.16 -11.37 9.85
N MET A 163 -22.12 -10.17 10.43
CA MET A 163 -21.39 -9.93 11.67
C MET A 163 -21.98 -10.70 12.85
N THR A 164 -23.32 -10.76 13.00
CA THR A 164 -24.00 -11.61 13.99
C THR A 164 -23.60 -13.09 13.83
N ARG A 165 -23.59 -13.59 12.59
CA ARG A 165 -23.17 -14.98 12.31
C ARG A 165 -21.70 -15.23 12.64
N MET A 166 -20.84 -14.22 12.51
CA MET A 166 -19.47 -14.27 13.00
C MET A 166 -19.40 -14.27 14.53
N GLU A 167 -20.24 -13.51 15.25
CA GLU A 167 -20.28 -13.57 16.72
C GLU A 167 -20.61 -14.98 17.22
N GLU A 168 -21.58 -15.64 16.57
CA GLU A 168 -21.97 -17.03 16.84
C GLU A 168 -20.81 -18.01 16.56
N ASP A 169 -20.24 -17.97 15.36
CA ASP A 169 -19.15 -18.88 14.95
C ASP A 169 -17.86 -18.69 15.79
N LEU A 170 -17.62 -17.47 16.29
CA LEU A 170 -16.45 -17.13 17.11
C LEU A 170 -16.71 -17.25 18.63
N GLY A 171 -17.96 -17.30 19.06
CA GLY A 171 -18.38 -17.37 20.47
C GLY A 171 -17.96 -16.14 21.29
N THR A 172 -18.03 -14.95 20.69
CA THR A 172 -17.69 -13.65 21.33
C THR A 172 -18.46 -12.53 20.68
N LYS A 173 -18.78 -11.48 21.45
CA LYS A 173 -19.18 -10.20 20.85
C LYS A 173 -18.02 -9.52 20.10
N LEU A 174 -18.37 -8.69 19.11
CA LEU A 174 -17.45 -8.04 18.18
C LEU A 174 -17.72 -6.51 18.12
N ASP A 175 -16.71 -5.67 18.39
CA ASP A 175 -16.79 -4.20 18.23
C ASP A 175 -16.27 -3.80 16.84
N TRP A 176 -17.18 -3.39 15.96
CA TRP A 176 -16.91 -3.08 14.55
C TRP A 176 -17.65 -1.84 14.06
N VAL A 177 -17.12 -1.24 13.01
CA VAL A 177 -17.80 -0.23 12.18
C VAL A 177 -17.70 -0.62 10.72
N ALA A 178 -18.68 -0.21 9.92
CA ALA A 178 -18.72 -0.46 8.48
C ALA A 178 -19.24 0.74 7.68
N VAL A 179 -19.00 0.73 6.38
CA VAL A 179 -19.53 1.71 5.42
C VAL A 179 -19.63 1.06 4.03
N ASP A 180 -20.68 1.41 3.29
CA ASP A 180 -21.02 0.82 2.00
C ASP A 180 -20.60 1.74 0.83
N HIS A 181 -20.18 1.12 -0.27
CA HIS A 181 -19.56 1.77 -1.43
C HIS A 181 -20.32 1.38 -2.71
N PHE A 182 -21.32 2.17 -3.11
CA PHE A 182 -22.11 1.97 -4.34
C PHE A 182 -21.57 2.68 -5.59
N ASN A 183 -20.65 3.65 -5.44
CA ASN A 183 -19.97 4.36 -6.53
C ASN A 183 -18.94 3.51 -7.32
N THR A 184 -18.68 2.29 -6.89
CA THR A 184 -17.79 1.35 -7.58
C THR A 184 -18.58 0.40 -8.48
N GLY A 185 -17.92 -0.22 -9.45
CA GLY A 185 -18.60 -1.11 -10.41
C GLY A 185 -19.25 -2.36 -9.80
N HIS A 186 -19.03 -2.64 -8.51
CA HIS A 186 -19.68 -3.70 -7.74
C HIS A 186 -19.90 -3.19 -6.30
N PRO A 187 -21.15 -3.00 -5.84
CA PRO A 187 -21.43 -2.56 -4.47
C PRO A 187 -20.80 -3.48 -3.43
N HIS A 188 -20.20 -2.88 -2.41
CA HIS A 188 -19.51 -3.62 -1.36
C HIS A 188 -19.44 -2.86 -0.04
N THR A 189 -19.22 -3.61 1.03
CA THR A 189 -19.07 -3.06 2.39
C THR A 189 -17.64 -3.20 2.87
N HIS A 190 -17.10 -2.13 3.43
CA HIS A 190 -15.88 -2.15 4.23
C HIS A 190 -16.23 -2.33 5.70
N ILE A 191 -15.62 -3.30 6.36
CA ILE A 191 -15.84 -3.58 7.79
C ILE A 191 -14.49 -3.50 8.51
N ILE A 192 -14.41 -2.63 9.51
CA ILE A 192 -13.26 -2.50 10.41
C ILE A 192 -13.65 -3.11 11.76
N LEU A 193 -13.08 -4.26 12.08
CA LEU A 193 -13.32 -5.01 13.31
C LEU A 193 -12.12 -4.89 14.25
N ARG A 194 -12.36 -4.57 15.52
CA ARG A 194 -11.29 -4.49 16.53
C ARG A 194 -10.63 -5.83 16.79
N GLY A 195 -9.35 -5.79 17.18
CA GLY A 195 -8.58 -6.98 17.53
C GLY A 195 -8.76 -7.45 18.97
N ARG A 196 -9.90 -7.18 19.61
CA ARG A 196 -10.23 -7.66 20.97
C ARG A 196 -11.55 -8.41 21.01
N ASP A 197 -11.62 -9.38 21.92
CA ASP A 197 -12.83 -10.13 22.24
C ASP A 197 -13.62 -9.46 23.39
N ASP A 198 -14.80 -10.00 23.69
CA ASP A 198 -15.72 -9.51 24.74
C ASP A 198 -15.16 -9.54 26.17
N ARG A 199 -14.01 -10.20 26.38
CA ARG A 199 -13.27 -10.25 27.65
C ARG A 199 -12.03 -9.34 27.61
N GLY A 200 -11.91 -8.50 26.58
CA GLY A 200 -10.81 -7.57 26.37
C GLY A 200 -9.48 -8.24 25.99
N LYS A 201 -9.47 -9.53 25.62
CA LYS A 201 -8.25 -10.24 25.18
C LYS A 201 -8.05 -10.08 23.68
N ASP A 202 -6.81 -10.30 23.20
CA ASP A 202 -6.51 -10.30 21.75
C ASP A 202 -7.43 -11.30 21.01
N LEU A 203 -8.25 -10.81 20.08
CA LEU A 203 -9.09 -11.63 19.23
C LEU A 203 -8.22 -12.36 18.21
N ILE A 204 -8.21 -13.69 18.25
CA ILE A 204 -7.51 -14.53 17.28
C ILE A 204 -8.57 -15.34 16.53
N ILE A 205 -8.79 -15.02 15.26
CA ILE A 205 -9.71 -15.74 14.37
C ILE A 205 -8.93 -16.83 13.63
N ALA A 206 -9.50 -18.04 13.55
CA ALA A 206 -8.87 -19.17 12.87
C ALA A 206 -8.70 -18.90 11.37
N ARG A 207 -7.57 -19.36 10.80
CA ARG A 207 -7.23 -19.16 9.39
C ARG A 207 -8.34 -19.63 8.45
N ASP A 208 -8.81 -20.86 8.61
CA ASP A 208 -9.83 -21.48 7.76
C ASP A 208 -11.14 -20.67 7.75
N TYR A 209 -11.46 -20.00 8.86
CA TYR A 209 -12.61 -19.11 8.97
C TYR A 209 -12.40 -17.80 8.19
N LEU A 210 -11.21 -17.18 8.29
CA LEU A 210 -10.84 -15.98 7.54
C LEU A 210 -10.69 -16.21 6.03
N THR A 211 -10.30 -17.41 5.59
CA THR A 211 -10.07 -17.74 4.17
C THR A 211 -11.29 -18.32 3.47
N SER A 212 -12.20 -18.99 4.20
CA SER A 212 -13.40 -19.61 3.63
C SER A 212 -14.65 -19.43 4.49
N GLY A 213 -14.60 -19.68 5.80
CA GLY A 213 -15.79 -19.69 6.65
C GLY A 213 -16.67 -18.43 6.53
N MET A 214 -16.08 -17.23 6.65
CA MET A 214 -16.80 -15.96 6.51
C MET A 214 -17.44 -15.78 5.12
N ARG A 215 -16.77 -16.28 4.06
CA ARG A 215 -17.25 -16.22 2.67
C ARG A 215 -18.45 -17.15 2.47
N GLU A 216 -18.41 -18.36 3.02
CA GLU A 216 -19.54 -19.29 3.01
C GLU A 216 -20.74 -18.71 3.78
N ARG A 217 -20.53 -18.06 4.94
CA ARG A 217 -21.60 -17.39 5.69
C ARG A 217 -22.24 -16.25 4.90
N ALA A 218 -21.45 -15.44 4.21
CA ALA A 218 -21.98 -14.37 3.37
C ALA A 218 -22.76 -14.93 2.17
N ALA A 219 -22.26 -16.01 1.54
CA ALA A 219 -22.98 -16.70 0.46
C ALA A 219 -24.33 -17.28 0.94
N GLU A 220 -24.37 -17.94 2.11
CA GLU A 220 -25.63 -18.40 2.74
C GLU A 220 -26.65 -17.26 2.91
N LEU A 221 -26.21 -16.07 3.31
CA LEU A 221 -27.10 -14.91 3.51
C LEU A 221 -27.59 -14.30 2.19
N VAL A 222 -26.74 -14.25 1.15
CA VAL A 222 -27.15 -13.75 -0.17
C VAL A 222 -28.07 -14.75 -0.90
N ASP A 223 -27.84 -16.07 -0.72
CA ASP A 223 -28.77 -17.12 -1.20
C ASP A 223 -30.16 -17.00 -0.54
N LEU A 224 -30.23 -16.58 0.72
CA LEU A 224 -31.49 -16.35 1.44
C LEU A 224 -32.24 -15.10 0.95
N ASP A 225 -31.52 -14.05 0.56
CA ASP A 225 -32.12 -12.78 0.12
C ASP A 225 -32.54 -12.78 -1.35
N LEU A 226 -31.68 -13.30 -2.23
CA LEU A 226 -31.83 -13.22 -3.70
C LEU A 226 -32.17 -14.58 -4.35
N GLY A 227 -32.34 -15.63 -3.54
CA GLY A 227 -32.49 -17.00 -4.00
C GLY A 227 -31.20 -17.58 -4.62
N PRO A 228 -31.15 -18.91 -4.82
CA PRO A 228 -30.06 -19.55 -5.54
C PRO A 228 -30.05 -19.14 -7.02
N ARG A 229 -28.88 -19.20 -7.65
CA ARG A 229 -28.70 -18.84 -9.06
C ARG A 229 -29.41 -19.83 -9.99
N THR A 230 -30.26 -19.29 -10.86
CA THR A 230 -30.93 -20.04 -11.93
C THR A 230 -29.95 -20.52 -12.99
N GLU A 231 -30.31 -21.59 -13.71
CA GLU A 231 -29.49 -22.03 -14.85
C GLU A 231 -29.35 -20.95 -15.94
N ASN A 232 -30.31 -20.05 -16.09
CA ASN A 232 -30.30 -19.01 -17.09
C ASN A 232 -29.29 -17.91 -16.74
N GLU A 233 -29.24 -17.46 -15.48
CA GLU A 233 -28.19 -16.54 -14.99
C GLU A 233 -26.80 -17.15 -15.17
N ILE A 234 -26.62 -18.44 -14.81
CA ILE A 234 -25.34 -19.15 -14.96
C ILE A 234 -24.93 -19.23 -16.44
N LYS A 235 -25.85 -19.60 -17.34
CA LYS A 235 -25.59 -19.69 -18.80
C LYS A 235 -25.30 -18.31 -19.40
N ALA A 236 -26.00 -17.27 -18.98
CA ALA A 236 -25.78 -15.89 -19.44
C ALA A 236 -24.40 -15.36 -19.01
N ARG A 237 -24.02 -15.52 -17.73
CA ARG A 237 -22.70 -15.13 -17.22
C ARG A 237 -21.57 -15.85 -17.97
N LEU A 238 -21.67 -17.16 -18.16
CA LEU A 238 -20.63 -17.92 -18.84
C LEU A 238 -20.49 -17.51 -20.32
N ARG A 239 -21.59 -17.22 -21.02
CA ARG A 239 -21.52 -16.62 -22.38
C ARG A 239 -20.82 -15.27 -22.36
N ALA A 240 -21.12 -14.42 -21.37
CA ALA A 240 -20.50 -13.11 -21.24
C ALA A 240 -18.99 -13.20 -20.92
N GLU A 241 -18.49 -14.27 -20.30
CA GLU A 241 -17.05 -14.48 -20.06
C GLU A 241 -16.26 -14.75 -21.35
N VAL A 242 -16.88 -15.29 -22.40
CA VAL A 242 -16.18 -15.71 -23.64
C VAL A 242 -15.39 -14.55 -24.28
N GLU A 243 -16.00 -13.38 -24.45
CA GLU A 243 -15.36 -12.23 -25.12
C GLU A 243 -14.51 -11.34 -24.20
N GLN A 244 -14.50 -11.57 -22.88
CA GLN A 244 -13.84 -10.66 -21.92
C GLN A 244 -12.32 -10.70 -22.02
N GLU A 245 -11.69 -9.52 -22.09
CA GLU A 245 -10.23 -9.34 -22.10
C GLU A 245 -9.65 -9.31 -20.69
N ARG A 246 -10.01 -10.32 -19.88
CA ARG A 246 -9.52 -10.56 -18.52
C ARG A 246 -9.43 -12.06 -18.24
N PHE A 247 -8.84 -12.45 -17.12
CA PHE A 247 -8.81 -13.85 -16.67
C PHE A 247 -10.19 -14.29 -16.14
N THR A 248 -10.74 -15.36 -16.70
CA THR A 248 -12.13 -15.83 -16.47
C THR A 248 -12.20 -17.21 -15.81
N SER A 249 -13.40 -17.66 -15.46
CA SER A 249 -13.61 -19.01 -14.93
C SER A 249 -13.38 -20.10 -15.98
N ILE A 250 -13.61 -19.79 -17.27
CA ILE A 250 -13.32 -20.67 -18.40
C ILE A 250 -11.80 -20.90 -18.52
N ASP A 251 -11.00 -19.84 -18.47
CA ASP A 251 -9.54 -19.92 -18.53
C ASP A 251 -8.97 -20.74 -17.37
N GLN A 252 -9.53 -20.58 -16.17
CA GLN A 252 -9.14 -21.36 -14.99
C GLN A 252 -9.54 -22.86 -15.09
N SER A 253 -10.50 -23.23 -15.93
CA SER A 253 -10.79 -24.64 -16.23
C SER A 253 -9.79 -25.18 -17.24
N LEU A 254 -9.57 -24.44 -18.34
CA LEU A 254 -8.61 -24.82 -19.39
C LEU A 254 -7.21 -25.05 -18.81
N LEU A 255 -6.71 -24.15 -17.95
CA LEU A 255 -5.40 -24.30 -17.28
C LEU A 255 -5.35 -25.43 -16.22
N ARG A 256 -6.49 -25.89 -15.70
CA ARG A 256 -6.55 -27.04 -14.77
C ARG A 256 -6.59 -28.39 -15.50
N GLU A 257 -7.00 -28.36 -16.76
CA GLU A 257 -7.13 -29.54 -17.63
C GLU A 257 -6.00 -29.66 -18.64
N ALA A 258 -5.21 -28.60 -18.82
CA ALA A 258 -4.02 -28.62 -19.66
C ALA A 258 -2.97 -29.61 -19.13
N ASP A 259 -2.29 -30.30 -20.05
CA ASP A 259 -1.19 -31.19 -19.72
C ASP A 259 0.13 -30.44 -19.46
N ALA A 260 1.23 -31.19 -19.29
CA ALA A 260 2.55 -30.64 -19.01
C ALA A 260 3.10 -29.75 -20.14
N ASP A 261 2.63 -29.95 -21.38
CA ASP A 261 3.03 -29.18 -22.57
C ASP A 261 2.06 -28.02 -22.85
N GLY A 262 1.08 -27.79 -21.96
CA GLY A 262 0.09 -26.72 -22.09
C GLY A 262 -1.02 -27.03 -23.10
N MET A 263 -1.20 -28.30 -23.48
CA MET A 263 -2.20 -28.72 -24.46
C MET A 263 -3.56 -28.96 -23.80
N VAL A 264 -4.64 -28.48 -24.45
CA VAL A 264 -6.02 -28.65 -23.97
C VAL A 264 -6.97 -29.02 -25.10
N GLY A 265 -7.93 -29.90 -24.79
CA GLY A 265 -8.99 -30.30 -25.71
C GLY A 265 -10.13 -29.28 -25.79
N ALA A 266 -10.68 -29.09 -26.99
CA ALA A 266 -11.85 -28.21 -27.20
C ALA A 266 -13.20 -28.89 -26.87
N ALA A 267 -13.21 -30.19 -26.55
CA ALA A 267 -14.40 -30.90 -26.13
C ALA A 267 -14.88 -30.39 -24.76
N GLY A 268 -16.20 -30.28 -24.59
CA GLY A 268 -16.85 -30.03 -23.31
C GLY A 268 -17.77 -31.19 -22.95
N ARG A 269 -18.21 -31.29 -21.69
CA ARG A 269 -19.09 -32.37 -21.21
C ARG A 269 -20.47 -32.39 -21.88
N ASN A 270 -20.87 -31.28 -22.49
CA ASN A 270 -22.09 -31.14 -23.29
C ASN A 270 -21.89 -30.05 -24.36
N ALA A 271 -22.82 -29.95 -25.31
CA ALA A 271 -22.75 -29.00 -26.42
C ALA A 271 -22.63 -27.52 -25.97
N PHE A 272 -23.23 -27.15 -24.83
CA PHE A 272 -23.14 -25.81 -24.29
C PHE A 272 -21.72 -25.50 -23.77
N GLU A 273 -21.14 -26.39 -22.97
CA GLU A 273 -19.77 -26.24 -22.48
C GLU A 273 -18.75 -26.28 -23.63
N GLN A 274 -18.95 -27.14 -24.63
CA GLN A 274 -18.13 -27.21 -25.84
C GLN A 274 -18.18 -25.88 -26.63
N SER A 275 -19.37 -25.28 -26.78
CA SER A 275 -19.54 -23.97 -27.41
C SER A 275 -18.79 -22.87 -26.66
N LEU A 276 -18.88 -22.83 -25.33
CA LEU A 276 -18.14 -21.87 -24.49
C LEU A 276 -16.63 -22.04 -24.60
N ARG A 277 -16.12 -23.28 -24.49
CA ARG A 277 -14.69 -23.62 -24.62
C ARG A 277 -14.15 -23.19 -25.98
N MET A 278 -14.82 -23.60 -27.06
CA MET A 278 -14.40 -23.25 -28.43
C MET A 278 -14.43 -21.74 -28.66
N GLY A 279 -15.50 -21.05 -28.25
CA GLY A 279 -15.59 -19.60 -28.35
C GLY A 279 -14.45 -18.90 -27.58
N ARG A 280 -14.15 -19.38 -26.36
CA ARG A 280 -13.07 -18.82 -25.55
C ARG A 280 -11.70 -19.06 -26.16
N LEU A 281 -11.43 -20.28 -26.64
CA LEU A 281 -10.18 -20.61 -27.35
C LEU A 281 -10.00 -19.75 -28.60
N ARG A 282 -11.07 -19.48 -29.37
CA ARG A 282 -11.07 -18.51 -30.49
C ARG A 282 -10.86 -17.06 -30.06
N LYS A 283 -11.28 -16.64 -28.86
CA LYS A 283 -10.91 -15.32 -28.30
C LYS A 283 -9.42 -15.31 -27.95
N LEU A 284 -8.92 -16.34 -27.29
CA LEU A 284 -7.51 -16.46 -26.91
C LEU A 284 -6.58 -16.52 -28.14
N GLU A 285 -7.00 -17.16 -29.23
CA GLU A 285 -6.32 -17.16 -30.53
C GLU A 285 -6.17 -15.75 -31.11
N ARG A 286 -7.26 -14.96 -31.14
CA ARG A 286 -7.23 -13.54 -31.55
C ARG A 286 -6.29 -12.70 -30.67
N LEU A 287 -6.15 -13.05 -29.40
CA LEU A 287 -5.23 -12.41 -28.45
C LEU A 287 -3.80 -12.97 -28.49
N ARG A 288 -3.51 -13.98 -29.34
CA ARG A 288 -2.24 -14.72 -29.40
C ARG A 288 -1.84 -15.40 -28.07
N LEU A 289 -2.82 -15.86 -27.31
CA LEU A 289 -2.67 -16.59 -26.05
C LEU A 289 -3.04 -18.08 -26.14
N ALA A 290 -3.56 -18.51 -27.27
CA ALA A 290 -3.74 -19.93 -27.59
C ALA A 290 -3.53 -20.13 -29.11
N GLU A 291 -3.10 -21.32 -29.51
CA GLU A 291 -2.95 -21.68 -30.92
C GLU A 291 -3.50 -23.08 -31.21
N PRO A 292 -4.18 -23.29 -32.35
CA PRO A 292 -4.70 -24.60 -32.71
C PRO A 292 -3.58 -25.50 -33.24
N VAL A 293 -3.41 -26.68 -32.64
CA VAL A 293 -2.45 -27.69 -33.09
C VAL A 293 -3.20 -28.81 -33.79
N ARG A 294 -2.80 -29.09 -35.04
CA ARG A 294 -3.51 -30.05 -35.92
C ARG A 294 -3.69 -31.40 -35.23
N ASN A 295 -4.94 -31.86 -35.18
CA ASN A 295 -5.38 -33.16 -34.65
C ASN A 295 -5.06 -33.44 -33.17
N THR A 296 -4.50 -32.49 -32.42
CA THR A 296 -4.06 -32.69 -31.02
C THR A 296 -4.70 -31.71 -30.03
N GLY A 297 -5.31 -30.62 -30.49
CA GLY A 297 -6.09 -29.70 -29.65
C GLY A 297 -5.59 -28.26 -29.76
N TRP A 298 -5.45 -27.59 -28.62
CA TRP A 298 -5.00 -26.21 -28.52
C TRP A 298 -3.82 -26.11 -27.56
N ARG A 299 -2.76 -25.41 -27.93
CA ARG A 299 -1.65 -25.07 -27.04
C ARG A 299 -1.90 -23.70 -26.42
N LEU A 300 -1.86 -23.62 -25.09
CA LEU A 300 -2.02 -22.37 -24.35
C LEU A 300 -0.66 -21.68 -24.19
N ASP A 301 -0.64 -20.34 -24.19
CA ASP A 301 0.57 -19.58 -23.84
C ASP A 301 0.94 -19.82 -22.36
N PRO A 302 2.21 -20.10 -22.02
CA PRO A 302 2.63 -20.35 -20.64
C PRO A 302 2.34 -19.19 -19.67
N ASN A 303 2.23 -17.96 -20.18
CA ASN A 303 1.92 -16.74 -19.44
C ASN A 303 0.46 -16.30 -19.60
N LEU A 304 -0.42 -17.11 -20.20
CA LEU A 304 -1.84 -16.78 -20.47
C LEU A 304 -2.53 -16.18 -19.24
N ALA A 305 -2.34 -16.80 -18.07
CA ALA A 305 -2.98 -16.36 -16.84
C ALA A 305 -2.55 -14.94 -16.42
N ASP A 306 -1.25 -14.63 -16.53
CA ASP A 306 -0.70 -13.35 -16.11
C ASP A 306 -0.92 -12.26 -17.15
N THR A 307 -0.90 -12.60 -18.45
CA THR A 307 -1.28 -11.65 -19.51
C THR A 307 -2.74 -11.27 -19.40
N LEU A 308 -3.66 -12.22 -19.21
CA LEU A 308 -5.08 -11.92 -19.01
C LEU A 308 -5.37 -11.16 -17.71
N ARG A 309 -4.60 -11.38 -16.62
CA ARG A 309 -4.68 -10.55 -15.40
C ARG A 309 -4.27 -9.12 -15.68
N ARG A 310 -3.10 -8.89 -16.30
CA ARG A 310 -2.60 -7.56 -16.69
C ARG A 310 -3.57 -6.83 -17.62
N MET A 311 -4.19 -7.53 -18.57
CA MET A 311 -5.21 -6.95 -19.46
C MET A 311 -6.47 -6.52 -18.69
N GLY A 312 -6.94 -7.35 -17.75
CA GLY A 312 -8.04 -7.00 -16.85
C GLY A 312 -7.72 -5.78 -15.98
N GLU A 313 -6.58 -5.79 -15.29
CA GLU A 313 -6.09 -4.68 -14.47
C GLU A 313 -5.97 -3.38 -15.27
N ARG A 314 -5.42 -3.43 -16.49
CA ARG A 314 -5.37 -2.28 -17.42
C ARG A 314 -6.77 -1.77 -17.76
N GLY A 315 -7.72 -2.67 -18.05
CA GLY A 315 -9.11 -2.30 -18.31
C GLY A 315 -9.79 -1.66 -17.08
N ASP A 316 -9.46 -2.10 -15.88
CA ASP A 316 -10.00 -1.56 -14.62
C ASP A 316 -9.42 -0.18 -14.29
N ILE A 317 -8.13 0.03 -14.57
CA ILE A 317 -7.47 1.34 -14.50
C ILE A 317 -8.14 2.33 -15.47
N ILE A 318 -8.36 1.94 -16.72
CA ILE A 318 -9.01 2.79 -17.73
C ILE A 318 -10.43 3.21 -17.28
N ARG A 319 -11.23 2.29 -16.74
CA ARG A 319 -12.56 2.62 -16.17
C ARG A 319 -12.48 3.51 -14.93
N THR A 320 -11.37 3.48 -14.19
CA THR A 320 -11.14 4.36 -13.05
C THR A 320 -10.74 5.76 -13.50
N MET A 321 -9.85 5.89 -14.49
CA MET A 321 -9.52 7.16 -15.14
C MET A 321 -10.79 7.83 -15.70
N GLN A 322 -11.58 7.10 -16.50
CA GLN A 322 -12.81 7.61 -17.11
C GLN A 322 -13.79 8.17 -16.08
N ARG A 323 -13.98 7.51 -14.93
CA ARG A 323 -14.84 8.01 -13.84
C ARG A 323 -14.28 9.26 -13.17
N GLY A 324 -13.00 9.28 -12.81
CA GLY A 324 -12.36 10.44 -12.17
C GLY A 324 -12.36 11.70 -13.03
N PHE A 325 -12.21 11.55 -14.35
CA PHE A 325 -12.31 12.67 -15.30
C PHE A 325 -13.76 13.11 -15.55
N ALA A 326 -14.70 12.17 -15.72
CA ALA A 326 -16.12 12.49 -15.92
C ALA A 326 -16.72 13.28 -14.74
N ALA A 327 -16.30 12.97 -13.50
CA ALA A 327 -16.72 13.68 -12.30
C ALA A 327 -16.34 15.18 -12.27
N ARG A 328 -15.43 15.64 -13.15
CA ARG A 328 -15.05 17.05 -13.31
C ARG A 328 -15.67 17.75 -14.52
N GLY A 329 -16.50 17.05 -15.29
CA GLY A 329 -17.10 17.59 -16.52
C GLY A 329 -16.12 17.69 -17.71
N THR A 330 -14.90 17.16 -17.58
CA THR A 330 -13.87 17.23 -18.63
C THR A 330 -13.25 15.84 -18.81
N THR A 331 -13.69 15.11 -19.85
CA THR A 331 -13.11 13.80 -20.20
C THR A 331 -12.04 13.98 -21.27
N PRO A 332 -10.74 13.73 -20.98
CA PRO A 332 -9.68 13.77 -21.98
C PRO A 332 -9.94 12.74 -23.09
N ALA A 333 -9.56 13.07 -24.32
CA ALA A 333 -9.61 12.11 -25.43
C ALA A 333 -8.82 10.84 -25.08
N LEU A 334 -9.31 9.66 -25.52
CA LEU A 334 -8.69 8.38 -25.16
C LEU A 334 -7.21 8.27 -25.59
N ALA A 335 -6.80 8.96 -26.67
CA ALA A 335 -5.41 9.03 -27.12
C ALA A 335 -4.49 9.79 -26.14
N ASP A 336 -5.03 10.80 -25.46
CA ASP A 336 -4.34 11.59 -24.44
C ASP A 336 -4.43 10.95 -23.04
N GLN A 337 -5.07 9.78 -22.89
CA GLN A 337 -5.03 9.00 -21.64
C GLN A 337 -3.86 8.01 -21.64
N ALA A 338 -3.21 7.85 -20.49
CA ALA A 338 -2.04 7.01 -20.31
C ALA A 338 -2.00 6.34 -18.94
N ILE A 339 -1.38 5.16 -18.88
CA ILE A 339 -0.97 4.53 -17.61
C ILE A 339 0.54 4.74 -17.52
N TYR A 340 1.01 5.38 -16.46
CA TYR A 340 2.42 5.61 -16.21
C TYR A 340 3.07 4.33 -15.70
N ASP A 341 4.01 3.77 -16.48
CA ASP A 341 4.81 2.62 -16.07
C ASP A 341 6.24 3.05 -15.65
N PRO A 342 6.51 3.18 -14.33
CA PRO A 342 7.85 3.50 -13.82
C PRO A 342 8.84 2.32 -13.92
N GLY A 343 8.44 1.21 -14.55
CA GLY A 343 9.33 0.10 -14.92
C GLY A 343 9.78 0.12 -16.37
N ALA A 344 9.20 0.97 -17.21
CA ALA A 344 9.63 1.11 -18.60
C ALA A 344 11.06 1.68 -18.67
N SER A 345 11.86 1.19 -19.62
CA SER A 345 13.26 1.60 -19.79
C SER A 345 13.43 3.07 -20.20
N ASP A 346 12.38 3.67 -20.76
CA ASP A 346 12.29 5.06 -21.20
C ASP A 346 11.41 5.92 -20.27
N ALA A 347 11.04 5.42 -19.09
CA ALA A 347 10.21 6.13 -18.12
C ALA A 347 10.84 7.47 -17.70
N ARG A 348 10.21 8.58 -18.10
CA ARG A 348 10.65 9.94 -17.77
C ARG A 348 9.94 10.48 -16.53
N PRO A 349 10.53 11.45 -15.80
CA PRO A 349 9.78 12.27 -14.85
C PRO A 349 8.53 12.87 -15.49
N LEU A 350 7.47 13.00 -14.71
CA LEU A 350 6.20 13.62 -15.11
C LEU A 350 5.92 14.82 -14.21
N ILE A 351 5.79 16.02 -14.79
CA ILE A 351 5.24 17.17 -14.07
C ILE A 351 3.77 17.33 -14.42
N GLY A 352 2.91 17.55 -13.43
CA GLY A 352 1.49 17.78 -13.66
C GLY A 352 0.70 18.20 -12.43
N ARG A 353 -0.57 18.58 -12.64
CA ARG A 353 -1.52 18.85 -11.56
C ARG A 353 -2.29 17.59 -11.17
N VAL A 354 -2.46 17.38 -9.87
CA VAL A 354 -3.23 16.27 -9.31
C VAL A 354 -4.72 16.49 -9.55
N VAL A 355 -5.34 15.57 -10.26
CA VAL A 355 -6.79 15.49 -10.47
C VAL A 355 -7.44 14.71 -9.33
N GLU A 356 -6.83 13.60 -8.93
CA GLU A 356 -7.39 12.75 -7.88
C GLU A 356 -6.28 11.91 -7.23
N ARG A 357 -6.52 11.49 -5.98
CA ARG A 357 -5.80 10.41 -5.32
C ARG A 357 -6.83 9.38 -4.86
N GLY A 358 -6.71 8.14 -5.33
CA GLY A 358 -7.55 7.02 -4.93
C GLY A 358 -6.72 5.75 -4.66
N PHE A 359 -7.39 4.63 -4.37
CA PHE A 359 -6.72 3.37 -4.08
C PHE A 359 -6.61 2.45 -5.31
N ALA A 360 -5.39 1.99 -5.56
CA ALA A 360 -5.09 0.92 -6.52
C ALA A 360 -5.37 -0.46 -5.90
N ASP A 361 -5.15 -0.60 -4.60
CA ASP A 361 -5.56 -1.76 -3.80
C ASP A 361 -5.82 -1.29 -2.36
N GLU A 362 -7.09 -1.13 -2.01
CA GLU A 362 -7.50 -0.62 -0.71
C GLU A 362 -7.08 -1.51 0.45
N LEU A 363 -7.19 -2.82 0.28
CA LEU A 363 -6.80 -3.77 1.31
C LEU A 363 -5.30 -3.64 1.60
N ASN A 364 -4.47 -3.54 0.56
CA ASN A 364 -3.03 -3.38 0.73
C ASN A 364 -2.54 -1.96 1.04
N ASP A 365 -3.46 -0.99 1.18
CA ASP A 365 -3.15 0.45 1.32
C ASP A 365 -2.24 0.94 0.18
N ARG A 366 -2.54 0.53 -1.06
CA ARG A 366 -1.84 1.00 -2.27
C ARG A 366 -2.67 2.05 -2.99
N HIS A 367 -2.03 3.16 -3.34
CA HIS A 367 -2.67 4.35 -3.89
C HIS A 367 -2.23 4.60 -5.33
N TYR A 368 -3.01 5.40 -6.04
CA TYR A 368 -2.66 6.02 -7.33
C TYR A 368 -2.87 7.53 -7.27
N LEU A 369 -2.30 8.24 -8.26
CA LEU A 369 -2.67 9.61 -8.61
C LEU A 369 -3.20 9.63 -10.05
N LEU A 370 -4.28 10.39 -10.27
CA LEU A 370 -4.63 10.88 -11.60
C LEU A 370 -3.99 12.26 -11.76
N VAL A 371 -3.25 12.45 -12.85
CA VAL A 371 -2.46 13.67 -13.10
C VAL A 371 -2.66 14.16 -14.53
N GLU A 372 -2.98 15.44 -14.69
CA GLU A 372 -2.87 16.13 -15.98
C GLU A 372 -1.48 16.74 -16.11
N ALA A 373 -0.73 16.32 -17.13
CA ALA A 373 0.69 16.61 -17.24
C ALA A 373 1.02 17.72 -18.25
N THR A 374 2.25 18.22 -18.16
CA THR A 374 2.84 19.25 -19.03
C THR A 374 2.94 18.82 -20.50
N ASP A 375 2.99 17.51 -20.77
CA ASP A 375 2.89 16.91 -22.12
C ASP A 375 1.45 16.89 -22.68
N GLY A 376 0.50 17.50 -21.97
CA GLY A 376 -0.92 17.59 -22.34
C GLY A 376 -1.72 16.29 -22.18
N ARG A 377 -1.12 15.21 -21.65
CA ARG A 377 -1.77 13.93 -21.43
C ARG A 377 -2.22 13.76 -19.98
N SER A 378 -3.10 12.81 -19.77
CA SER A 378 -3.70 12.43 -18.49
C SER A 378 -3.22 11.05 -18.07
N TYR A 379 -2.49 11.00 -16.95
CA TYR A 379 -1.83 9.79 -16.46
C TYR A 379 -2.52 9.21 -15.23
N TYR A 380 -2.70 7.89 -15.22
CA TYR A 380 -2.79 7.11 -13.99
C TYR A 380 -1.37 6.72 -13.55
N ALA A 381 -0.94 7.16 -12.37
CA ALA A 381 0.34 6.79 -11.78
C ALA A 381 0.12 6.03 -10.47
N ALA A 382 0.49 4.75 -10.44
CA ALA A 382 0.51 3.99 -9.19
C ALA A 382 1.63 4.51 -8.28
N ILE A 383 1.31 4.91 -7.04
CA ILE A 383 2.28 5.50 -6.09
C ILE A 383 2.73 4.53 -4.99
N GLY A 384 2.22 3.29 -5.01
CA GLY A 384 2.56 2.26 -4.01
C GLY A 384 1.88 2.52 -2.68
N LYS A 385 2.53 2.17 -1.56
CA LYS A 385 1.93 2.28 -0.22
C LYS A 385 1.57 3.73 0.14
N GLY A 386 0.37 3.92 0.68
CA GLY A 386 -0.23 5.23 0.97
C GLY A 386 0.60 6.11 1.90
N GLU A 387 1.34 5.51 2.84
CA GLU A 387 2.24 6.23 3.76
C GLU A 387 3.51 6.81 3.12
N ASN A 388 3.80 6.50 1.85
CA ASN A 388 4.99 7.01 1.13
C ASN A 388 4.80 8.42 0.56
N VAL A 389 3.55 8.84 0.36
CA VAL A 389 3.17 10.12 -0.24
C VAL A 389 2.16 10.78 0.70
N ASP A 390 2.45 12.02 1.12
CA ASP A 390 1.52 12.80 1.94
C ASP A 390 0.14 12.94 1.23
N PRO A 391 -0.96 13.17 1.96
CA PRO A 391 -2.21 13.60 1.34
C PRO A 391 -1.96 14.80 0.40
N LEU A 392 -2.52 14.71 -0.82
CA LEU A 392 -2.43 15.73 -1.85
C LEU A 392 -3.84 16.20 -2.16
N GLU A 393 -4.03 17.51 -2.19
CA GLU A 393 -5.30 18.11 -2.59
C GLU A 393 -5.40 18.19 -4.11
N SER A 394 -6.64 18.28 -4.59
CA SER A 394 -6.96 18.57 -5.99
C SER A 394 -6.28 19.87 -6.43
N GLY A 395 -5.59 19.83 -7.57
CA GLY A 395 -4.92 20.99 -8.18
C GLY A 395 -3.47 21.19 -7.74
N ALA A 396 -3.01 20.50 -6.68
CA ALA A 396 -1.60 20.50 -6.28
C ALA A 396 -0.70 20.08 -7.45
N ILE A 397 0.43 20.75 -7.62
CA ILE A 397 1.38 20.48 -8.70
C ILE A 397 2.48 19.56 -8.18
N VAL A 398 2.74 18.47 -8.89
CA VAL A 398 3.68 17.43 -8.50
C VAL A 398 4.67 17.09 -9.62
N ARG A 399 5.87 16.66 -9.21
CA ARG A 399 6.81 15.91 -10.04
C ARG A 399 6.77 14.45 -9.59
N ILE A 400 6.50 13.54 -10.53
CA ILE A 400 6.49 12.10 -10.31
C ILE A 400 7.70 11.51 -11.04
N GLU A 401 8.62 10.88 -10.31
CA GLU A 401 9.83 10.28 -10.85
C GLU A 401 9.86 8.76 -10.62
N PRO A 402 10.34 7.95 -11.57
CA PRO A 402 10.46 6.52 -11.36
C PRO A 402 11.56 6.23 -10.33
N VAL A 403 11.28 5.35 -9.35
CA VAL A 403 12.33 4.92 -8.41
C VAL A 403 13.29 3.98 -9.14
N SER A 404 14.56 4.38 -9.23
CA SER A 404 15.61 3.56 -9.83
C SER A 404 15.65 2.16 -9.22
N ARG A 405 15.63 1.16 -10.11
CA ARG A 405 15.73 -0.27 -9.79
C ARG A 405 17.17 -0.79 -9.87
N SER A 406 18.11 0.07 -10.27
CA SER A 406 19.52 -0.27 -10.48
C SER A 406 20.32 -0.17 -9.18
N PRO A 407 21.47 -0.87 -9.07
CA PRO A 407 22.41 -0.69 -7.97
C PRO A 407 22.87 0.77 -7.88
N ARG A 408 22.96 1.26 -6.65
CA ARG A 408 23.46 2.61 -6.35
C ARG A 408 24.98 2.63 -6.46
N GLN A 409 25.55 3.83 -6.57
CA GLN A 409 27.00 3.99 -6.51
C GLN A 409 27.58 3.40 -5.20
N ALA A 410 26.85 3.50 -4.10
CA ALA A 410 27.17 2.85 -2.83
C ALA A 410 27.40 1.33 -2.95
N ASP A 411 26.61 0.59 -3.75
CA ASP A 411 26.78 -0.86 -3.95
C ASP A 411 28.02 -1.17 -4.80
N ARG A 412 28.31 -0.31 -5.80
CA ARG A 412 29.50 -0.43 -6.64
C ARG A 412 30.76 -0.19 -5.81
N THR A 413 30.80 0.87 -5.02
CA THR A 413 31.93 1.16 -4.12
C THR A 413 32.08 0.09 -3.03
N ILE A 414 31.01 -0.51 -2.52
CA ILE A 414 31.10 -1.69 -1.64
C ILE A 414 31.75 -2.88 -2.38
N ALA A 415 31.31 -3.17 -3.60
CA ALA A 415 31.85 -4.27 -4.41
C ALA A 415 33.33 -4.04 -4.80
N GLU A 416 33.69 -2.81 -5.18
CA GLU A 416 35.07 -2.39 -5.50
C GLU A 416 36.00 -2.55 -4.29
N VAL A 417 35.60 -2.02 -3.13
CA VAL A 417 36.35 -2.15 -1.87
C VAL A 417 36.48 -3.61 -1.46
N ALA A 418 35.41 -4.40 -1.58
CA ALA A 418 35.45 -5.83 -1.25
C ALA A 418 36.35 -6.61 -2.21
N ALA A 419 36.29 -6.35 -3.51
CA ALA A 419 37.15 -6.99 -4.51
C ALA A 419 38.64 -6.71 -4.24
N ALA A 420 38.98 -5.46 -3.86
CA ALA A 420 40.33 -5.10 -3.44
C ALA A 420 40.78 -5.78 -2.13
N ASN A 421 39.84 -6.23 -1.29
CA ASN A 421 40.08 -6.84 0.03
C ASN A 421 39.63 -8.32 0.09
N GLY A 422 39.77 -9.07 -1.01
CA GLY A 422 39.55 -10.53 -1.02
C GLY A 422 38.09 -10.96 -0.78
N GLY A 423 37.12 -10.13 -1.16
CA GLY A 423 35.69 -10.33 -0.93
C GLY A 423 35.19 -9.85 0.45
N ARG A 424 36.06 -9.25 1.29
CA ARG A 424 35.72 -8.75 2.62
C ARG A 424 35.45 -7.24 2.59
N TYR A 425 34.37 -6.81 3.23
CA TYR A 425 34.05 -5.40 3.47
C TYR A 425 33.88 -5.11 4.96
N ASP A 426 34.63 -4.13 5.47
CA ASP A 426 34.44 -3.54 6.80
C ASP A 426 34.87 -2.06 6.78
N VAL A 427 34.83 -1.40 7.94
CA VAL A 427 35.12 0.03 8.05
C VAL A 427 36.59 0.31 7.71
N ASP A 428 37.50 -0.49 8.23
CA ASP A 428 38.94 -0.29 8.08
C ASP A 428 39.38 -0.52 6.63
N ALA A 429 38.87 -1.58 5.98
CA ALA A 429 39.08 -1.84 4.55
C ALA A 429 38.57 -0.69 3.66
N HIS A 430 37.45 -0.05 4.02
CA HIS A 430 36.92 1.09 3.26
C HIS A 430 37.74 2.37 3.48
N MET A 431 38.17 2.65 4.72
CA MET A 431 39.03 3.81 5.03
C MET A 431 40.44 3.68 4.44
N ALA A 432 40.95 2.44 4.30
CA ALA A 432 42.20 2.16 3.60
C ALA A 432 42.08 2.36 2.08
N PHE A 433 40.90 2.15 1.50
CA PHE A 433 40.63 2.35 0.08
C PHE A 433 40.34 3.83 -0.27
N ASP A 434 39.57 4.54 0.56
CA ASP A 434 39.33 5.98 0.45
C ASP A 434 39.60 6.68 1.78
N SER A 435 40.79 7.25 1.92
CA SER A 435 41.21 8.00 3.11
C SER A 435 40.52 9.35 3.28
N ARG A 436 39.68 9.77 2.33
CA ARG A 436 38.82 10.97 2.42
C ARG A 436 37.41 10.63 2.90
N ALA A 437 37.06 9.35 3.02
CA ALA A 437 35.77 8.92 3.53
C ALA A 437 35.59 9.36 4.99
N THR A 438 34.39 9.83 5.33
CA THR A 438 34.02 10.08 6.74
C THR A 438 33.43 8.81 7.34
N GLU A 439 33.63 8.58 8.64
CA GLU A 439 33.06 7.40 9.31
C GLU A 439 31.53 7.32 9.11
N ALA A 440 30.83 8.47 9.19
CA ALA A 440 29.39 8.55 8.95
C ALA A 440 28.95 8.09 7.54
N PHE A 441 29.81 8.28 6.52
CA PHE A 441 29.62 7.79 5.17
C PHE A 441 29.84 6.27 5.09
N VAL A 442 30.90 5.74 5.70
CA VAL A 442 31.14 4.28 5.76
C VAL A 442 30.04 3.56 6.54
N GLN A 443 29.58 4.13 7.66
CA GLN A 443 28.43 3.62 8.40
C GLN A 443 27.12 3.70 7.59
N SER A 444 27.05 4.48 6.50
CA SER A 444 25.92 4.43 5.56
C SER A 444 25.95 3.18 4.67
N HIS A 445 27.14 2.73 4.25
CA HIS A 445 27.35 1.46 3.54
C HIS A 445 27.01 0.25 4.41
N VAL A 446 27.47 0.23 5.67
CA VAL A 446 27.14 -0.86 6.62
C VAL A 446 25.63 -0.95 6.86
N ARG A 447 24.93 0.18 7.04
CA ARG A 447 23.46 0.21 7.14
C ARG A 447 22.77 -0.26 5.87
N ARG A 448 23.36 -0.04 4.70
CA ARG A 448 22.86 -0.50 3.40
C ARG A 448 23.01 -2.02 3.24
N LEU A 449 24.18 -2.58 3.59
CA LEU A 449 24.42 -4.02 3.58
C LEU A 449 23.45 -4.77 4.49
N GLU A 450 23.22 -4.29 5.71
CA GLU A 450 22.23 -4.88 6.63
C GLU A 450 20.79 -4.76 6.10
N ALA A 451 20.46 -3.72 5.33
CA ALA A 451 19.16 -3.60 4.67
C ALA A 451 18.98 -4.59 3.51
N ILE A 452 20.01 -4.80 2.68
CA ILE A 452 20.01 -5.79 1.59
C ILE A 452 19.92 -7.20 2.19
N ARG A 453 20.80 -7.54 3.15
CA ARG A 453 20.82 -8.82 3.88
C ARG A 453 19.45 -9.21 4.44
N ARG A 454 18.73 -8.27 5.07
CA ARG A 454 17.40 -8.54 5.67
C ARG A 454 16.31 -8.88 4.67
N LEU A 455 16.43 -8.45 3.42
CA LEU A 455 15.40 -8.62 2.39
C LEU A 455 15.75 -9.74 1.40
N THR A 456 17.00 -9.81 0.96
CA THR A 456 17.44 -10.77 -0.06
C THR A 456 18.13 -12.00 0.53
N GLY A 457 18.67 -11.91 1.74
CA GLY A 457 19.54 -12.95 2.33
C GLY A 457 20.94 -13.04 1.72
N GLY A 458 21.22 -12.34 0.62
CA GLY A 458 22.41 -12.48 -0.22
C GLY A 458 23.67 -11.76 0.26
N VAL A 459 23.80 -11.46 1.56
CA VAL A 459 25.03 -10.90 2.12
C VAL A 459 25.30 -11.52 3.49
N GLU A 460 26.49 -12.10 3.67
CA GLU A 460 26.90 -12.68 4.95
C GLU A 460 27.54 -11.59 5.83
N ARG A 461 27.16 -11.55 7.11
CA ARG A 461 27.85 -10.76 8.14
C ARG A 461 28.55 -11.70 9.11
N ARG A 462 29.85 -11.53 9.28
CA ARG A 462 30.70 -12.32 10.18
C ARG A 462 30.58 -11.84 11.64
N PRO A 463 30.94 -12.67 12.63
CA PRO A 463 30.86 -12.32 14.05
C PRO A 463 31.74 -11.13 14.47
N ASP A 464 32.86 -10.91 13.77
CA ASP A 464 33.77 -9.76 13.96
C ASP A 464 33.17 -8.43 13.45
N GLY A 465 32.00 -8.48 12.82
CA GLY A 465 31.30 -7.32 12.27
C GLY A 465 31.56 -7.06 10.78
N SER A 466 32.54 -7.75 10.18
CA SER A 466 32.84 -7.68 8.74
C SER A 466 31.77 -8.36 7.89
N TRP A 467 31.82 -8.08 6.59
CA TRP A 467 30.87 -8.56 5.59
C TRP A 467 31.60 -9.35 4.52
N ILE A 468 31.00 -10.45 4.05
CA ILE A 468 31.44 -11.15 2.85
C ILE A 468 30.55 -10.71 1.70
N ILE A 469 31.17 -10.15 0.66
CA ILE A 469 30.52 -9.61 -0.53
C ILE A 469 30.86 -10.56 -1.69
N ALA A 470 29.85 -11.31 -2.15
CA ALA A 470 29.99 -12.21 -3.28
C ALA A 470 29.94 -11.45 -4.63
N PRO A 471 30.43 -12.02 -5.74
CA PRO A 471 30.45 -11.36 -7.05
C PRO A 471 29.06 -10.93 -7.57
N ASP A 472 27.99 -11.62 -7.17
CA ASP A 472 26.59 -11.34 -7.45
C ASP A 472 25.95 -10.29 -6.51
N HIS A 473 26.76 -9.59 -5.70
CA HIS A 473 26.27 -8.53 -4.82
C HIS A 473 25.43 -7.46 -5.54
N LEU A 474 25.79 -7.12 -6.78
CA LEU A 474 25.05 -6.15 -7.59
C LEU A 474 23.68 -6.69 -8.04
N ASP A 475 23.53 -8.00 -8.22
CA ASP A 475 22.24 -8.63 -8.50
C ASP A 475 21.36 -8.64 -7.25
N HIS A 476 21.94 -8.90 -6.08
CA HIS A 476 21.26 -8.75 -4.79
C HIS A 476 20.85 -7.30 -4.49
N ALA A 477 21.67 -6.31 -4.84
CA ALA A 477 21.33 -4.89 -4.76
C ALA A 477 20.20 -4.51 -5.73
N SER A 478 20.22 -5.03 -6.96
CA SER A 478 19.15 -4.86 -7.96
C SER A 478 17.84 -5.47 -7.47
N ALA A 479 17.86 -6.69 -6.95
CA ALA A 479 16.69 -7.35 -6.35
C ALA A 479 16.14 -6.57 -5.15
N TYR A 480 17.01 -5.98 -4.33
CA TYR A 480 16.62 -5.10 -3.22
C TYR A 480 15.91 -3.82 -3.69
N GLU A 481 16.46 -3.08 -4.66
CA GLU A 481 15.80 -1.86 -5.16
C GLU A 481 14.55 -2.20 -5.99
N ALA A 482 14.50 -3.32 -6.71
CA ALA A 482 13.30 -3.80 -7.41
C ALA A 482 12.15 -4.15 -6.44
N ALA A 483 12.44 -4.89 -5.35
CA ALA A 483 11.44 -5.18 -4.32
C ALA A 483 10.94 -3.90 -3.63
N LYS A 484 11.83 -2.93 -3.41
CA LYS A 484 11.48 -1.60 -2.87
C LYS A 484 10.66 -0.77 -3.85
N ALA A 485 10.93 -0.84 -5.15
CA ALA A 485 10.11 -0.24 -6.21
C ALA A 485 8.71 -0.87 -6.26
N GLY A 486 8.56 -2.16 -5.91
CA GLY A 486 7.24 -2.77 -5.71
C GLY A 486 6.40 -2.05 -4.63
N ASP A 487 7.02 -1.62 -3.54
CA ASP A 487 6.37 -0.90 -2.43
C ASP A 487 6.22 0.62 -2.66
N ARG A 488 7.19 1.21 -3.37
CA ARG A 488 7.26 2.63 -3.73
C ARG A 488 7.80 2.75 -5.17
N PRO A 489 6.94 2.62 -6.19
CA PRO A 489 7.36 2.60 -7.59
C PRO A 489 7.82 3.99 -8.10
N VAL A 490 7.36 5.06 -7.46
CA VAL A 490 7.71 6.45 -7.79
C VAL A 490 8.11 7.26 -6.55
N ALA A 491 8.92 8.28 -6.77
CA ALA A 491 9.03 9.42 -5.87
C ALA A 491 8.03 10.49 -6.32
N VAL A 492 7.26 11.04 -5.37
CA VAL A 492 6.36 12.17 -5.63
C VAL A 492 6.90 13.37 -4.86
N GLU A 493 7.38 14.35 -5.58
CA GLU A 493 7.72 15.68 -5.07
C GLU A 493 6.53 16.61 -5.28
N VAL A 494 6.25 17.48 -4.30
CA VAL A 494 5.18 18.47 -4.38
C VAL A 494 5.82 19.82 -4.69
N LEU A 495 5.64 20.28 -5.92
CA LEU A 495 6.14 21.56 -6.43
C LEU A 495 5.28 22.73 -5.93
N SER A 496 3.98 22.47 -5.72
CA SER A 496 3.04 23.39 -5.03
C SER A 496 1.90 22.57 -4.44
N SER A 497 1.45 22.88 -3.21
CA SER A 497 0.17 22.38 -2.68
C SER A 497 -1.04 23.14 -3.22
N GLU A 498 -0.82 24.33 -3.77
CA GLU A 498 -1.84 25.24 -4.30
C GLU A 498 -1.98 25.11 -5.83
N PRO A 499 -3.18 25.37 -6.38
CA PRO A 499 -3.43 25.29 -7.81
C PRO A 499 -2.69 26.37 -8.61
N LEU A 500 -2.40 26.08 -9.87
CA LEU A 500 -1.56 26.87 -10.78
C LEU A 500 -1.96 28.36 -10.82
N GLU A 501 -3.25 28.65 -10.78
CA GLU A 501 -3.82 29.99 -10.89
C GLU A 501 -3.35 30.90 -9.75
N LYS A 502 -3.11 30.36 -8.55
CA LYS A 502 -2.57 31.12 -7.39
C LYS A 502 -1.07 31.40 -7.49
N LEU A 503 -0.33 30.69 -8.33
CA LEU A 503 1.12 30.84 -8.48
C LEU A 503 1.50 32.02 -9.39
N ILE A 504 0.58 32.46 -10.25
CA ILE A 504 0.84 33.46 -11.29
C ILE A 504 1.18 34.82 -10.67
N GLU A 505 0.34 35.30 -9.77
CA GLU A 505 0.45 36.59 -9.07
C GLU A 505 0.85 36.41 -7.60
N GLY A 506 1.26 35.20 -7.22
CA GLY A 506 1.66 34.85 -5.86
C GLY A 506 2.98 35.51 -5.46
N ASP A 507 2.98 36.27 -4.37
CA ASP A 507 4.16 36.93 -3.82
C ASP A 507 5.03 35.94 -3.00
N ALA A 508 5.55 34.95 -3.71
CA ALA A 508 6.30 33.80 -3.23
C ALA A 508 7.20 33.25 -4.35
N ALA A 509 8.22 32.46 -3.99
CA ALA A 509 9.11 31.86 -4.98
C ALA A 509 8.58 30.48 -5.39
N THR A 510 7.86 30.43 -6.50
CA THR A 510 7.11 29.28 -6.97
C THR A 510 7.93 28.38 -7.89
N TRP A 511 7.37 27.22 -8.26
CA TRP A 511 7.90 26.39 -9.35
C TRP A 511 8.00 27.18 -10.67
N LEU A 512 7.05 28.07 -11.00
CA LEU A 512 7.10 28.88 -12.21
C LEU A 512 8.36 29.76 -12.29
N ASP A 513 8.81 30.28 -11.14
CA ASP A 513 10.04 31.10 -11.07
C ASP A 513 11.30 30.25 -11.26
N SER A 514 11.28 29.01 -10.76
CA SER A 514 12.35 28.03 -10.98
C SER A 514 12.42 27.56 -12.43
N GLU A 515 11.26 27.44 -13.07
CA GLU A 515 11.09 27.04 -14.47
C GLU A 515 11.58 28.13 -15.43
N LEU A 516 11.25 29.40 -15.15
CA LEU A 516 11.78 30.57 -15.87
C LEU A 516 13.31 30.74 -15.69
N ALA A 517 13.89 30.17 -14.62
CA ALA A 517 15.31 30.19 -14.34
C ALA A 517 16.08 28.96 -14.88
N ALA A 518 15.38 27.94 -15.38
CA ALA A 518 15.97 26.67 -15.77
C ALA A 518 16.80 26.81 -17.06
N LYS A 519 17.96 26.14 -17.10
CA LYS A 519 18.77 26.02 -18.34
C LYS A 519 18.07 25.15 -19.39
N GLU A 520 17.36 24.14 -18.93
CA GLU A 520 16.57 23.20 -19.73
C GLU A 520 15.15 23.18 -19.16
N PRO A 521 14.26 24.07 -19.62
CA PRO A 521 12.86 24.08 -19.21
C PRO A 521 12.09 22.83 -19.69
N GLU A 522 11.07 22.48 -18.93
CA GLU A 522 10.12 21.40 -19.18
C GLU A 522 9.43 21.56 -20.55
N ALA A 523 9.30 20.47 -21.29
CA ALA A 523 8.72 20.46 -22.62
C ALA A 523 7.18 20.55 -22.57
N LEU A 524 6.64 21.77 -22.63
CA LEU A 524 5.19 22.01 -22.58
C LEU A 524 4.51 21.74 -23.93
N ARG A 525 3.59 20.77 -24.01
CA ARG A 525 2.70 20.63 -25.19
C ARG A 525 1.65 21.73 -25.18
N ASP A 526 1.25 22.21 -26.35
CA ASP A 526 0.17 23.21 -26.48
C ASP A 526 -1.23 22.58 -26.34
N ALA A 527 -1.44 21.78 -25.29
CA ALA A 527 -2.69 21.08 -24.97
C ALA A 527 -2.81 20.87 -23.46
N GLY A 528 -4.04 20.76 -22.95
CA GLY A 528 -4.33 20.45 -21.54
C GLY A 528 -3.57 21.34 -20.55
N PHE A 529 -2.97 20.72 -19.54
CA PHE A 529 -2.17 21.41 -18.52
C PHE A 529 -0.87 22.02 -19.07
N GLY A 530 -0.31 21.51 -20.18
CA GLY A 530 0.84 22.11 -20.86
C GLY A 530 0.55 23.52 -21.40
N ARG A 531 -0.62 23.71 -22.05
CA ARG A 531 -1.08 25.04 -22.48
C ARG A 531 -1.30 25.96 -21.28
N ALA A 532 -2.02 25.49 -20.26
CA ALA A 532 -2.28 26.28 -19.05
C ALA A 532 -0.98 26.71 -18.34
N THR A 533 0.03 25.84 -18.29
CA THR A 533 1.36 26.14 -17.74
C THR A 533 2.08 27.19 -18.58
N ARG A 534 2.03 27.10 -19.91
CA ARG A 534 2.62 28.10 -20.83
C ARG A 534 1.99 29.48 -20.62
N ASP A 535 0.67 29.55 -20.51
CA ASP A 535 -0.06 30.79 -20.27
C ASP A 535 0.24 31.37 -18.88
N ALA A 536 0.36 30.51 -17.85
CA ALA A 536 0.76 30.89 -16.51
C ALA A 536 2.19 31.44 -16.46
N LEU A 537 3.17 30.81 -17.14
CA LEU A 537 4.54 31.33 -17.26
C LEU A 537 4.59 32.69 -17.97
N ALA A 538 3.81 32.86 -19.05
CA ALA A 538 3.73 34.13 -19.77
C ALA A 538 3.13 35.26 -18.92
N ARG A 539 2.11 34.96 -18.09
CA ARG A 539 1.56 35.90 -17.11
C ARG A 539 2.55 36.17 -15.97
N ARG A 540 3.20 35.14 -15.43
CA ARG A 540 4.20 35.24 -14.35
C ARG A 540 5.39 36.12 -14.76
N ARG A 541 5.90 35.96 -15.99
CA ARG A 541 6.92 36.84 -16.58
C ARG A 541 6.50 38.32 -16.52
N ARG A 542 5.26 38.65 -16.91
CA ARG A 542 4.75 40.04 -16.85
C ARG A 542 4.66 40.57 -15.42
N TRP A 543 4.20 39.74 -14.48
CA TRP A 543 4.15 40.10 -13.06
C TRP A 543 5.55 40.36 -12.49
N LEU A 544 6.53 39.50 -12.76
CA LEU A 544 7.92 39.67 -12.31
C LEU A 544 8.61 40.92 -12.89
N LEU A 545 8.25 41.31 -14.11
CA LEU A 545 8.71 42.57 -14.72
C LEU A 545 8.09 43.79 -14.02
N ALA A 546 6.77 43.75 -13.75
CA ALA A 546 6.06 44.82 -13.05
C ALA A 546 6.56 45.01 -11.60
N GLU A 547 6.88 43.92 -10.91
CA GLU A 547 7.48 43.91 -9.57
C GLU A 547 8.98 44.31 -9.55
N GLY A 548 9.60 44.56 -10.70
CA GLY A 548 11.02 44.89 -10.80
C GLY A 548 11.96 43.75 -10.38
N LEU A 549 11.46 42.51 -10.34
CA LEU A 549 12.19 41.27 -9.99
C LEU A 549 12.83 40.61 -11.22
N ALA A 550 12.38 40.97 -12.41
CA ALA A 550 12.96 40.56 -13.69
C ALA A 550 13.37 41.78 -14.53
N GLN A 551 14.01 41.51 -15.65
CA GLN A 551 14.26 42.48 -16.72
C GLN A 551 14.15 41.80 -18.09
N GLU A 552 14.07 42.63 -19.13
CA GLU A 552 14.01 42.17 -20.51
C GLU A 552 15.06 42.91 -21.34
N GLU A 553 16.14 42.21 -21.67
CA GLU A 553 17.26 42.74 -22.47
C GLU A 553 17.30 42.01 -23.82
N GLY A 554 17.29 42.77 -24.93
CA GLY A 554 17.32 42.21 -26.28
C GLY A 554 16.16 41.24 -26.59
N GLY A 555 15.01 41.40 -25.95
CA GLY A 555 13.85 40.49 -26.05
C GLY A 555 13.97 39.19 -25.26
N ARG A 556 15.06 39.00 -24.50
CA ARG A 556 15.25 37.86 -23.59
C ARG A 556 14.83 38.24 -22.18
N PHE A 557 14.09 37.35 -21.54
CA PHE A 557 13.73 37.46 -20.13
C PHE A 557 14.89 37.02 -19.25
N GLU A 558 15.19 37.79 -18.21
CA GLU A 558 16.14 37.41 -17.18
C GLU A 558 15.63 37.79 -15.77
N LEU A 559 15.78 36.87 -14.81
CA LEU A 559 15.53 37.17 -13.40
C LEU A 559 16.69 37.98 -12.83
N ARG A 560 16.39 39.06 -12.11
CA ARG A 560 17.44 39.83 -11.44
C ARG A 560 18.11 39.00 -10.35
N LYS A 561 19.41 39.25 -10.14
CA LYS A 561 20.21 38.57 -9.10
C LYS A 561 19.53 38.72 -7.74
N GLY A 562 19.18 37.59 -7.13
CA GLY A 562 18.51 37.54 -5.82
C GLY A 562 16.98 37.57 -5.84
N ALA A 563 16.32 37.71 -7.00
CA ALA A 563 14.85 37.77 -7.10
C ALA A 563 14.13 36.59 -6.41
N ILE A 564 14.61 35.36 -6.62
CA ILE A 564 14.07 34.15 -5.97
C ILE A 564 14.24 34.22 -4.44
N ALA A 565 15.35 34.76 -3.93
CA ALA A 565 15.57 34.90 -2.49
C ALA A 565 14.66 35.98 -1.89
N ALA A 566 14.46 37.09 -2.60
CA ALA A 566 13.50 38.14 -2.20
C ALA A 566 12.08 37.57 -2.11
N LEU A 567 11.62 36.83 -3.13
CA LEU A 567 10.31 36.18 -3.15
C LEU A 567 10.12 35.17 -2.01
N ARG A 568 11.14 34.34 -1.68
CA ARG A 568 11.10 33.45 -0.51
C ARG A 568 10.95 34.22 0.79
N ARG A 569 11.63 35.37 0.93
CA ARG A 569 11.55 36.22 2.12
C ARG A 569 10.17 36.89 2.25
N ARG A 570 9.61 37.40 1.15
CA ARG A 570 8.24 37.96 1.12
C ARG A 570 7.21 36.93 1.58
N GLU A 571 7.28 35.70 1.09
CA GLU A 571 6.41 34.60 1.55
C GLU A 571 6.57 34.30 3.05
N LEU A 572 7.82 34.16 3.53
CA LEU A 572 8.12 33.91 4.95
C LEU A 572 7.58 34.99 5.87
N LEU A 573 7.73 36.27 5.50
CA LEU A 573 7.22 37.40 6.26
C LEU A 573 5.68 37.43 6.29
N ARG A 574 5.02 37.11 5.17
CA ARG A 574 3.56 37.00 5.08
C ARG A 574 3.03 35.88 5.98
N LEU A 575 3.57 34.66 5.83
CA LEU A 575 3.19 33.50 6.67
C LEU A 575 3.50 33.74 8.15
N GLY A 576 4.63 34.39 8.46
CA GLY A 576 5.00 34.79 9.82
C GLY A 576 4.02 35.79 10.43
N SER A 577 3.54 36.78 9.66
CA SER A 577 2.53 37.73 10.11
C SER A 577 1.17 37.07 10.37
N GLU A 578 0.74 36.18 9.47
CA GLU A 578 -0.51 35.41 9.60
C GLU A 578 -0.48 34.50 10.84
N LEU A 579 0.56 33.69 10.98
CA LEU A 579 0.74 32.78 12.11
C LEU A 579 1.00 33.50 13.43
N GLY A 580 1.62 34.68 13.42
CA GLY A 580 1.84 35.46 14.64
C GLY A 580 0.53 35.95 15.26
N ARG A 581 -0.47 36.28 14.42
CA ARG A 581 -1.84 36.58 14.87
C ARG A 581 -2.56 35.33 15.39
N GLU A 582 -2.38 34.19 14.74
CA GLU A 582 -2.97 32.90 15.17
C GLU A 582 -2.42 32.43 16.52
N LEU A 583 -1.10 32.52 16.72
CA LEU A 583 -0.40 31.97 17.88
C LEU A 583 -0.23 32.96 19.04
N GLY A 584 -0.51 34.25 18.83
CA GLY A 584 -0.23 35.30 19.80
C GLY A 584 1.27 35.48 20.11
N LYS A 585 2.14 35.21 19.13
CA LYS A 585 3.61 35.24 19.27
C LYS A 585 4.26 35.97 18.10
N PRO A 586 5.35 36.73 18.31
CA PRO A 586 6.13 37.29 17.22
C PRO A 586 6.81 36.19 16.39
N PHE A 587 6.93 36.46 15.09
CA PHE A 587 7.75 35.68 14.16
C PHE A 587 9.19 36.18 14.21
N ALA A 588 10.14 35.25 14.29
CA ALA A 588 11.57 35.52 14.16
C ALA A 588 12.11 34.87 12.87
N GLU A 589 12.69 35.68 11.98
CA GLU A 589 13.45 35.19 10.82
C GLU A 589 14.69 34.42 11.28
N ALA A 590 15.16 33.47 10.47
CA ALA A 590 16.32 32.65 10.75
C ALA A 590 17.36 32.75 9.63
N ASP A 591 18.47 33.44 9.91
CA ASP A 591 19.57 33.57 8.97
C ASP A 591 20.36 32.27 8.82
N THR A 592 20.99 32.07 7.66
CA THR A 592 21.92 30.97 7.41
C THR A 592 23.06 30.98 8.43
N GLY A 593 23.33 29.83 9.06
CA GLY A 593 24.24 29.68 10.19
C GLY A 593 23.57 29.72 11.57
N SER A 594 22.33 30.22 11.68
CA SER A 594 21.62 30.32 12.96
C SER A 594 21.30 28.96 13.59
N ALA A 595 21.49 28.85 14.90
CA ALA A 595 21.08 27.69 15.67
C ALA A 595 19.57 27.76 15.99
N ILE A 596 18.81 26.78 15.51
CA ILE A 596 17.36 26.66 15.71
C ILE A 596 17.10 25.65 16.81
N SER A 597 16.30 26.01 17.82
CA SER A 597 15.93 25.11 18.92
C SER A 597 14.55 25.47 19.47
N GLY A 598 13.65 24.49 19.54
CA GLY A 598 12.29 24.70 20.05
C GLY A 598 11.38 23.50 19.84
N ILE A 599 10.09 23.67 20.13
CA ILE A 599 9.07 22.64 19.92
C ILE A 599 8.60 22.72 18.46
N TYR A 600 8.82 21.66 17.67
CA TYR A 600 8.19 21.57 16.36
C TYR A 600 6.68 21.35 16.54
N ARG A 601 5.86 22.29 16.08
CA ARG A 601 4.39 22.25 16.23
C ARG A 601 3.73 21.51 15.07
N ARG A 602 3.82 22.08 13.87
CA ARG A 602 3.17 21.60 12.66
C ARG A 602 3.92 21.96 11.39
N ARG A 603 3.59 21.27 10.30
CA ARG A 603 3.92 21.69 8.94
C ARG A 603 3.02 22.87 8.56
N VAL A 604 3.57 23.82 7.82
CA VAL A 604 2.86 24.93 7.17
C VAL A 604 3.20 24.81 5.70
N ASP A 605 2.18 24.73 4.84
CA ASP A 605 2.35 24.63 3.40
C ASP A 605 2.12 26.03 2.79
N GLY A 606 3.07 26.49 1.97
CA GLY A 606 3.01 27.76 1.25
C GLY A 606 2.86 27.56 -0.27
N LEU A 607 2.91 28.66 -1.01
CA LEU A 607 2.94 28.69 -2.48
C LEU A 607 4.30 28.23 -3.02
N GLY A 608 5.39 28.64 -2.36
CA GLY A 608 6.77 28.38 -2.79
C GLY A 608 7.46 27.19 -2.13
N GLY A 609 6.85 26.61 -1.09
CA GLY A 609 7.46 25.49 -0.37
C GLY A 609 6.75 25.12 0.93
N ARG A 610 7.39 24.23 1.70
CA ARG A 610 6.87 23.72 2.96
C ARG A 610 7.76 24.12 4.12
N TYR A 611 7.16 24.63 5.17
CA TYR A 611 7.83 25.15 6.36
C TYR A 611 7.48 24.34 7.60
N ALA A 612 8.45 24.22 8.50
CA ALA A 612 8.28 23.67 9.83
C ALA A 612 8.15 24.82 10.83
N LEU A 613 7.03 24.86 11.55
CA LEU A 613 6.82 25.82 12.62
C LEU A 613 7.51 25.32 13.89
N VAL A 614 8.59 25.99 14.29
CA VAL A 614 9.34 25.71 15.52
C VAL A 614 9.08 26.84 16.50
N GLU A 615 8.53 26.51 17.67
CA GLU A 615 8.05 27.49 18.65
C GLU A 615 8.92 27.45 19.92
N THR A 616 9.26 28.63 20.45
CA THR A 616 9.91 28.79 21.76
C THR A 616 8.89 29.30 22.79
N SER A 617 9.33 29.62 24.01
CA SER A 617 8.45 30.25 25.00
C SER A 617 7.96 31.65 24.57
N LYS A 618 8.76 32.40 23.80
CA LYS A 618 8.51 33.81 23.48
C LYS A 618 8.12 34.08 22.02
N GLU A 619 8.60 33.28 21.07
CA GLU A 619 8.50 33.54 19.63
C GLU A 619 8.34 32.23 18.85
N PHE A 620 8.24 32.32 17.52
CA PHE A 620 8.33 31.17 16.64
C PHE A 620 9.09 31.49 15.34
N THR A 621 9.62 30.45 14.71
CA THR A 621 10.38 30.52 13.46
C THR A 621 9.81 29.53 12.45
N LEU A 622 9.91 29.89 11.17
CA LEU A 622 9.61 29.04 10.02
C LEU A 622 10.91 28.66 9.33
N VAL A 623 11.15 27.36 9.18
CA VAL A 623 12.33 26.82 8.50
C VAL A 623 11.94 25.75 7.47
N PRO A 624 12.75 25.45 6.44
CA PRO A 624 12.43 24.43 5.44
C PRO A 624 12.07 23.08 6.06
N TRP A 625 10.87 22.59 5.75
CA TRP A 625 10.36 21.33 6.31
C TRP A 625 11.06 20.11 5.72
N ARG A 626 11.24 19.07 6.53
CA ARG A 626 11.75 17.77 6.09
C ARG A 626 10.84 16.65 6.59
N PRO A 627 10.59 15.57 5.81
CA PRO A 627 9.75 14.44 6.23
C PRO A 627 10.14 13.79 7.57
N VAL A 628 11.41 13.89 7.98
CA VAL A 628 11.88 13.40 9.29
C VAL A 628 11.20 14.12 10.45
N LEU A 629 10.89 15.43 10.33
CA LEU A 629 10.23 16.22 11.37
C LEU A 629 8.82 15.73 11.68
N GLY A 630 8.10 15.16 10.70
CA GLY A 630 6.69 14.77 10.85
C GLY A 630 6.38 13.84 12.03
N ARG A 631 7.36 13.05 12.50
CA ARG A 631 7.23 12.14 13.67
C ARG A 631 7.55 12.78 15.03
N HIS A 632 7.89 14.07 15.01
CA HIS A 632 8.39 14.83 16.15
C HIS A 632 7.54 16.06 16.46
N ALA A 633 6.31 16.14 15.90
CA ALA A 633 5.33 17.14 16.32
C ALA A 633 5.10 17.07 17.83
N GLY A 634 5.09 18.22 18.51
CA GLY A 634 5.04 18.34 19.96
C GLY A 634 6.34 18.01 20.70
N LYS A 635 7.47 17.76 20.01
CA LYS A 635 8.78 17.46 20.63
C LYS A 635 9.78 18.58 20.38
N ASN A 636 10.75 18.69 21.29
CA ASN A 636 11.92 19.53 21.07
C ASN A 636 12.77 18.99 19.91
N VAL A 637 13.10 19.90 18.99
CA VAL A 637 14.00 19.71 17.85
C VAL A 637 15.09 20.78 17.91
N SER A 638 16.29 20.44 17.45
CA SER A 638 17.35 21.42 17.24
C SER A 638 18.14 21.15 15.97
N GLY A 639 18.69 22.20 15.37
CA GLY A 639 19.44 22.13 14.12
C GLY A 639 20.14 23.45 13.82
N VAL A 640 20.90 23.49 12.72
CA VAL A 640 21.55 24.71 12.22
C VAL A 640 20.99 25.04 10.85
N MET A 641 20.52 26.28 10.67
CA MET A 641 20.04 26.80 9.40
C MET A 641 21.18 26.84 8.37
N ARG A 642 20.93 26.40 7.15
CA ARG A 642 21.87 26.37 6.03
C ARG A 642 21.12 26.74 4.75
N ASP A 643 21.82 27.19 3.71
CA ASP A 643 21.21 27.40 2.38
C ASP A 643 20.70 26.08 1.74
N GLY A 644 21.03 24.94 2.33
CA GLY A 644 20.54 23.61 2.00
C GLY A 644 19.83 22.90 3.18
N PRO A 645 19.64 21.56 3.12
CA PRO A 645 18.82 20.84 4.08
C PRO A 645 19.40 20.86 5.51
N ILE A 646 18.60 21.36 6.46
CA ILE A 646 18.91 21.34 7.91
C ILE A 646 19.09 19.90 8.40
N SER A 647 20.19 19.65 9.11
CA SER A 647 20.36 18.43 9.91
C SER A 647 19.69 18.62 11.27
N TRP A 648 18.83 17.68 11.66
CA TRP A 648 17.98 17.77 12.84
C TRP A 648 18.40 16.77 13.92
N THR A 649 18.54 17.27 15.15
CA THR A 649 18.71 16.51 16.38
C THR A 649 17.39 16.53 17.17
N PHE A 650 17.07 15.43 17.86
CA PHE A 650 15.75 15.22 18.45
C PHE A 650 15.83 14.91 19.95
N GLY A 651 15.02 15.61 20.75
CA GLY A 651 14.91 15.40 22.20
C GLY A 651 15.91 16.22 23.04
N ARG A 652 15.87 16.05 24.37
CA ARG A 652 16.87 16.63 25.28
C ARG A 652 18.18 15.85 25.13
N GLY A 653 19.08 16.36 24.27
CA GLY A 653 20.44 15.83 24.18
C GLY A 653 21.16 16.00 25.52
N ARG A 654 21.62 14.88 26.11
CA ARG A 654 22.84 14.90 26.92
C ARG A 654 24.00 15.10 25.95
N SER A 655 24.34 16.34 25.65
CA SER A 655 25.59 16.67 24.99
C SER A 655 26.70 16.77 26.04
N GLY A 656 27.65 15.83 26.02
CA GLY A 656 29.02 16.18 26.40
C GLY A 656 29.60 17.10 25.31
N PRO A 657 30.45 18.08 25.65
CA PRO A 657 31.02 18.98 24.66
C PRO A 657 32.00 18.25 23.75
N GLY A 658 31.82 18.38 22.44
CA GLY A 658 32.90 18.20 21.46
C GLY A 658 33.58 19.55 21.27
N ILE A 659 34.88 19.62 21.55
CA ILE A 659 35.71 20.79 21.25
C ILE A 659 36.17 20.69 19.78
N SER A 660 36.42 21.87 19.19
CA SER A 660 36.68 22.17 17.77
C SER A 660 37.63 21.23 17.03
#